data_AF-A0A9P7U7Z0-F1
#
_entry.id   AF-A0A9P7U7Z0-F1
#
_cell.length_a   1.000
_cell.length_b   1.000
_cell.length_c   1.000
_cell.angle_alpha   90.00
_cell.angle_beta   90.00
_cell.angle_gamma   90.00
#
_symmetry.space_group_name_H-M   'P 1'
#
loop_
_entity.id
_entity.type
_entity.pdbx_description
1 polymer ?
#
loop_
_entity_poly.entity_id
_entity_poly.type
_entity_poly.pdbx_seq_one_letter_code
_entity_poly.pdbx_strand_id
1 'polypeptide(L)'
;MPSAPCTLSLLLWAAGCASPVSAQKPSSQCSLESVGALLTPENQAEVLTTLQLGVNGTFGETGNIAYPQNATHLPPLCVVSINVTSSPTSSYTFGLFLPDEWNYRFLAVGNGGFSGGINWYAMGTGVKYGFATMSTSTGHNSSNQDMGWALNNPETKADWAGRSLHGSTVVAKRIIEGYYGAAANRSYYSGCSTGGRQGVKSAQDHPEDFDGILAGAPAWMSTSQQLWQLKVGAVNLPEDGPGYLPPAVFDAISDEVLRQCDGSDGVVDGVVMNPAHCNFRPEKMLCNTDASSNRSTTCLTAPQIATLKQLYRPLIQLDADVHNVTYVYPNFGLGSEKQMPSSFGSNNEPSLYGTEYAKNYLFDDPSWDWATQFDYSTFVEAARLNPGNVNADNFDLSAFHERGGKLVQYHGYADGLIPTDVSRVLYDETWAAMAARGVDLDDFWRLFFVPGMQHCSGGVYDAPWYFGGSGHAAALEGNGQHVFPVPGVDDARHDVLLALVEWVEGGGEGVREIVATKFSNDTVGKGVLRQRPICSYPGYASWDGKGDVDAASSWSCVVQVVVEDQVSLWITGSLENMCGRYALALRPSQIRRMLEDDDMPVDDAPEDEGQGSPRQTYNFAPGYHGVVYRADVPDRGAGHGRHQGNSQQDGAASSQSHSNEDSDSSVKYKMQSMQWGLIPFWTKRDPGYATLSKTINCRDDSLSTPGGMWSTMKAGKRCIVVAQGFYEWLKNGKEKTPHFVKRKDGQLMCFAGLWDCAQYEDAQDKRYTYTIITTDSNKQLKFLHDRMPVILDPGSKELKTWLDPKRHEWSKELQDLLKPFDGELECYAVNKEVGKVGNNSPSFIIPVASKENKHNIANFFANASAKQKSKEATKLEPTIETKEEPKESQVGQSQPVPEFIAKAADVEGSQEVAGLKREAPDAGEDLEEEPPRKTSRVSPVKGRQSRINPTSNGSKSPVKSKQGGTQKITRFFANSS
;
A
#
# COMPACT_ATOMS: atom_id res chain seq x y z
N MET A 1 -48.92 1.75 -56.21
CA MET A 1 -47.86 1.33 -57.17
C MET A 1 -46.70 0.69 -56.39
N PRO A 2 -45.82 -0.10 -57.04
CA PRO A 2 -45.02 -1.19 -56.41
C PRO A 2 -43.55 -0.78 -56.10
N SER A 3 -42.65 -1.57 -55.49
CA SER A 3 -42.72 -2.81 -54.67
C SER A 3 -41.35 -3.08 -53.99
N ALA A 4 -41.31 -4.10 -53.10
CA ALA A 4 -40.15 -4.64 -52.34
C ALA A 4 -38.83 -4.85 -53.12
N PRO A 5 -37.72 -4.98 -52.36
CA PRO A 5 -37.12 -6.33 -52.18
C PRO A 5 -36.76 -6.62 -50.71
N CYS A 6 -36.08 -7.71 -50.33
CA CYS A 6 -36.19 -9.15 -50.61
C CYS A 6 -34.95 -9.83 -49.96
N THR A 7 -35.19 -10.79 -49.06
CA THR A 7 -34.31 -11.81 -48.45
C THR A 7 -32.82 -11.95 -48.81
N LEU A 8 -32.01 -12.28 -47.79
CA LEU A 8 -30.64 -12.85 -47.86
C LEU A 8 -30.52 -14.03 -48.83
N SER A 9 -29.29 -14.29 -49.30
CA SER A 9 -28.87 -15.57 -49.87
C SER A 9 -27.39 -15.83 -49.57
N LEU A 10 -27.03 -17.07 -49.24
CA LEU A 10 -25.64 -17.49 -49.06
C LEU A 10 -24.93 -17.57 -50.43
N LEU A 11 -23.67 -17.18 -50.47
CA LEU A 11 -22.74 -17.51 -51.54
C LEU A 11 -21.39 -17.92 -50.93
N LEU A 12 -21.01 -19.18 -51.12
CA LEU A 12 -19.65 -19.63 -50.85
C LEU A 12 -18.71 -19.00 -51.89
N TRP A 13 -17.53 -18.57 -51.47
CA TRP A 13 -16.37 -18.39 -52.35
C TRP A 13 -15.26 -19.35 -51.94
N ALA A 14 -14.54 -19.86 -52.93
CA ALA A 14 -13.69 -21.04 -52.75
C ALA A 14 -12.36 -20.71 -52.07
N ALA A 15 -11.86 -21.66 -51.28
CA ALA A 15 -10.49 -21.64 -50.78
C ALA A 15 -9.52 -21.84 -51.96
N GLY A 16 -8.93 -20.75 -52.44
CA GLY A 16 -7.77 -20.81 -53.33
C GLY A 16 -6.56 -21.26 -52.52
N CYS A 17 -5.97 -22.41 -52.86
CA CYS A 17 -4.71 -22.84 -52.27
C CYS A 17 -3.59 -21.88 -52.70
N ALA A 18 -3.27 -20.91 -51.85
CA ALA A 18 -2.02 -20.17 -51.95
C ALA A 18 -0.86 -21.16 -51.77
N SER A 19 -0.01 -21.28 -52.79
CA SER A 19 1.28 -21.97 -52.65
C SER A 19 2.05 -21.36 -51.48
N PRO A 20 2.75 -22.15 -50.65
CA PRO A 20 3.61 -21.58 -49.63
C PRO A 20 4.67 -20.72 -50.32
N VAL A 21 4.63 -19.41 -50.06
CA VAL A 21 5.76 -18.53 -50.38
C VAL A 21 6.95 -19.08 -49.61
N SER A 22 8.01 -19.46 -50.31
CA SER A 22 9.21 -20.01 -49.69
C SER A 22 9.84 -18.94 -48.80
N ALA A 23 9.58 -19.01 -47.50
CA ALA A 23 10.19 -18.12 -46.52
C ALA A 23 11.71 -18.14 -46.69
N GLN A 24 12.29 -16.99 -47.03
CA GLN A 24 13.74 -16.85 -47.06
C GLN A 24 14.25 -17.00 -45.63
N LYS A 25 15.28 -17.84 -45.43
CA LYS A 25 15.83 -18.08 -44.10
C LYS A 25 16.33 -16.75 -43.49
N PRO A 26 16.02 -16.43 -42.22
CA PRO A 26 16.45 -15.19 -41.56
C PRO A 26 17.97 -14.94 -41.63
N SER A 27 18.76 -16.02 -41.66
CA SER A 27 20.23 -15.99 -41.71
C SER A 27 20.86 -15.24 -42.89
N SER A 28 20.10 -14.83 -43.92
CA SER A 28 20.61 -13.95 -45.00
C SER A 28 20.30 -12.46 -44.79
N GLN A 29 19.64 -12.07 -43.70
CA GLN A 29 19.25 -10.68 -43.41
C GLN A 29 20.06 -10.01 -42.30
N CYS A 30 20.92 -10.75 -41.58
CA CYS A 30 21.74 -10.17 -40.50
C CYS A 30 22.98 -9.45 -41.07
N SER A 31 22.80 -8.22 -41.58
CA SER A 31 23.89 -7.36 -42.04
C SER A 31 23.60 -5.87 -41.83
N LEU A 32 24.65 -5.05 -41.77
CA LEU A 32 24.56 -3.59 -41.62
C LEU A 32 23.73 -2.95 -42.75
N GLU A 33 23.90 -3.43 -43.98
CA GLU A 33 23.17 -2.93 -45.15
C GLU A 33 21.69 -3.35 -45.09
N SER A 34 21.42 -4.62 -44.79
CA SER A 34 20.06 -5.17 -44.69
C SER A 34 19.23 -4.52 -43.59
N VAL A 35 19.79 -4.34 -42.40
CA VAL A 35 19.09 -3.71 -41.27
C VAL A 35 19.06 -2.18 -41.41
N GLY A 36 20.12 -1.57 -41.93
CA GLY A 36 20.17 -0.13 -42.22
C GLY A 36 19.09 0.32 -43.21
N ALA A 37 18.77 -0.51 -44.20
CA ALA A 37 17.70 -0.27 -45.16
C ALA A 37 16.28 -0.25 -44.56
N LEU A 38 16.09 -0.68 -43.30
CA LEU A 38 14.80 -0.64 -42.61
C LEU A 38 14.53 0.71 -41.91
N LEU A 39 15.55 1.56 -41.74
CA LEU A 39 15.47 2.86 -41.08
C LEU A 39 15.11 3.97 -42.10
N THR A 40 14.37 5.01 -41.66
CA THR A 40 14.27 6.27 -42.44
C THR A 40 15.08 7.39 -41.79
N PRO A 41 15.46 8.45 -42.55
CA PRO A 41 16.15 9.62 -41.99
C PRO A 41 15.42 10.26 -40.79
N GLU A 42 14.10 10.15 -40.75
CA GLU A 42 13.24 10.61 -39.64
C GLU A 42 13.52 9.88 -38.32
N ASN A 43 14.03 8.65 -38.36
CA ASN A 43 14.41 7.90 -37.16
C ASN A 43 15.71 8.42 -36.50
N GLN A 44 16.50 9.26 -37.20
CA GLN A 44 17.78 9.81 -36.72
C GLN A 44 18.74 8.73 -36.15
N ALA A 45 18.69 7.53 -36.75
CA ALA A 45 19.31 6.32 -36.23
C ALA A 45 20.32 5.70 -37.22
N GLU A 46 21.35 5.06 -36.68
CA GLU A 46 22.44 4.41 -37.41
C GLU A 46 22.73 3.02 -36.82
N VAL A 47 22.90 2.00 -37.67
CA VAL A 47 23.25 0.63 -37.25
C VAL A 47 24.74 0.53 -37.00
N LEU A 48 25.12 0.35 -35.73
CA LEU A 48 26.52 0.27 -35.29
C LEU A 48 27.15 -1.11 -35.51
N THR A 49 26.38 -2.19 -35.31
CA THR A 49 26.87 -3.56 -35.42
C THR A 49 25.73 -4.52 -35.78
N THR A 50 26.05 -5.54 -36.58
CA THR A 50 25.23 -6.73 -36.76
C THR A 50 26.10 -7.98 -36.60
N LEU A 51 25.55 -9.04 -35.99
CA LEU A 51 26.26 -10.31 -35.79
C LEU A 51 25.27 -11.47 -35.71
N GLN A 52 25.34 -12.41 -36.67
CA GLN A 52 24.60 -13.67 -36.58
C GLN A 52 25.29 -14.62 -35.59
N LEU A 53 24.54 -15.15 -34.64
CA LEU A 53 24.95 -16.22 -33.73
C LEU A 53 24.38 -17.56 -34.19
N GLY A 54 25.12 -18.64 -33.90
CA GLY A 54 24.65 -20.01 -34.04
C GLY A 54 24.00 -20.55 -32.77
N VAL A 55 23.66 -21.84 -32.79
CA VAL A 55 23.15 -22.58 -31.60
C VAL A 55 24.14 -22.47 -30.45
N ASN A 56 23.63 -22.29 -29.23
CA ASN A 56 24.42 -22.09 -28.01
C ASN A 56 25.32 -20.84 -28.08
N GLY A 57 24.77 -19.76 -28.65
CA GLY A 57 25.47 -18.49 -28.82
C GLY A 57 25.82 -17.82 -27.48
N THR A 58 26.77 -16.88 -27.54
CA THR A 58 27.16 -16.03 -26.42
C THR A 58 27.45 -14.63 -26.94
N PHE A 59 26.94 -13.60 -26.27
CA PHE A 59 27.15 -12.21 -26.65
C PHE A 59 27.20 -11.27 -25.44
N GLY A 60 28.05 -10.25 -25.53
CA GLY A 60 28.12 -9.13 -24.61
C GLY A 60 28.95 -8.00 -25.21
N GLU A 61 28.84 -6.81 -24.64
CA GLU A 61 29.38 -5.57 -25.21
C GLU A 61 30.65 -5.14 -24.48
N THR A 62 31.78 -5.14 -25.19
CA THR A 62 33.08 -4.77 -24.60
C THR A 62 33.07 -3.30 -24.18
N GLY A 63 33.18 -3.06 -22.87
CA GLY A 63 33.19 -1.71 -22.29
C GLY A 63 31.83 -1.22 -21.78
N ASN A 64 30.77 -2.05 -21.84
CA ASN A 64 29.51 -1.77 -21.15
C ASN A 64 29.73 -1.85 -19.62
N ILE A 65 29.59 -0.72 -18.92
CA ILE A 65 29.92 -0.58 -17.49
C ILE A 65 28.78 -1.11 -16.61
N ALA A 66 27.54 -0.95 -17.04
CA ALA A 66 26.36 -1.38 -16.32
C ALA A 66 26.14 -2.90 -16.35
N TYR A 67 26.34 -3.52 -17.51
CA TYR A 67 26.06 -4.94 -17.78
C TYR A 67 27.27 -5.63 -18.45
N PRO A 68 28.41 -5.76 -17.75
CA PRO A 68 29.62 -6.40 -18.29
C PRO A 68 29.51 -7.93 -18.43
N GLN A 69 28.40 -8.54 -18.01
CA GLN A 69 28.13 -9.98 -18.15
C GLN A 69 27.62 -10.31 -19.55
N ASN A 70 28.23 -11.31 -20.19
CA ASN A 70 27.73 -11.83 -21.46
C ASN A 70 26.44 -12.66 -21.22
N ALA A 71 25.44 -12.46 -22.07
CA ALA A 71 24.39 -13.44 -22.26
C ALA A 71 24.98 -14.74 -22.87
N THR A 72 24.60 -15.89 -22.32
CA THR A 72 25.07 -17.21 -22.76
C THR A 72 23.88 -18.14 -23.02
N HIS A 73 24.15 -19.25 -23.71
CA HIS A 73 23.14 -20.26 -24.04
C HIS A 73 21.99 -19.68 -24.87
N LEU A 74 22.36 -18.84 -25.84
CA LEU A 74 21.45 -18.19 -26.76
C LEU A 74 21.02 -19.15 -27.89
N PRO A 75 19.77 -19.05 -28.39
CA PRO A 75 19.38 -19.67 -29.65
C PRO A 75 20.10 -19.02 -30.84
N PRO A 76 20.05 -19.61 -32.04
CA PRO A 76 20.45 -18.91 -33.27
C PRO A 76 19.66 -17.61 -33.41
N LEU A 77 20.38 -16.49 -33.55
CA LEU A 77 19.78 -15.15 -33.59
C LEU A 77 20.69 -14.14 -34.27
N CYS A 78 20.10 -13.08 -34.82
CA CYS A 78 20.82 -11.88 -35.23
C CYS A 78 20.89 -10.88 -34.06
N VAL A 79 22.12 -10.49 -33.69
CA VAL A 79 22.37 -9.34 -32.82
C VAL A 79 22.40 -8.09 -33.68
N VAL A 80 21.78 -7.00 -33.21
CA VAL A 80 21.90 -5.65 -33.79
C VAL A 80 22.18 -4.66 -32.67
N SER A 81 23.09 -3.70 -32.86
CA SER A 81 23.16 -2.50 -32.03
C SER A 81 23.02 -1.23 -32.88
N ILE A 82 22.34 -0.24 -32.32
CA ILE A 82 21.92 0.98 -33.03
C ILE A 82 22.19 2.19 -32.15
N ASN A 83 22.64 3.29 -32.75
CA ASN A 83 22.68 4.61 -32.14
C ASN A 83 21.49 5.45 -32.62
N VAL A 84 20.89 6.25 -31.74
CA VAL A 84 19.83 7.21 -32.08
C VAL A 84 20.23 8.58 -31.56
N THR A 85 20.24 9.59 -32.44
CA THR A 85 20.42 10.99 -32.04
C THR A 85 19.13 11.50 -31.42
N SER A 86 19.14 11.75 -30.10
CA SER A 86 17.95 12.15 -29.33
C SER A 86 17.81 13.66 -29.18
N SER A 87 18.93 14.39 -29.23
CA SER A 87 18.97 15.85 -29.31
C SER A 87 20.29 16.32 -29.96
N PRO A 88 20.49 17.63 -30.22
CA PRO A 88 21.78 18.15 -30.66
C PRO A 88 22.96 17.94 -29.67
N THR A 89 22.69 17.48 -28.44
CA THR A 89 23.68 17.26 -27.38
C THR A 89 23.56 15.91 -26.68
N SER A 90 22.74 14.99 -27.20
CA SER A 90 22.55 13.65 -26.63
C SER A 90 22.21 12.60 -27.69
N SER A 91 22.58 11.35 -27.39
CA SER A 91 22.25 10.18 -28.19
C SER A 91 22.23 8.96 -27.28
N TYR A 92 21.30 8.05 -27.50
CA TYR A 92 21.25 6.75 -26.82
C TYR A 92 21.50 5.62 -27.81
N THR A 93 22.09 4.53 -27.31
CA THR A 93 22.18 3.28 -28.06
C THR A 93 21.12 2.29 -27.59
N PHE A 94 20.70 1.39 -28.46
CA PHE A 94 19.90 0.23 -28.07
C PHE A 94 20.34 -1.03 -28.81
N GLY A 95 20.10 -2.17 -28.16
CA GLY A 95 20.39 -3.49 -28.68
C GLY A 95 19.13 -4.25 -29.04
N LEU A 96 19.22 -5.12 -30.04
CA LEU A 96 18.24 -6.13 -30.40
C LEU A 96 18.89 -7.51 -30.45
N PHE A 97 18.14 -8.51 -29.97
CA PHE A 97 18.33 -9.90 -30.35
C PHE A 97 17.08 -10.36 -31.12
N LEU A 98 17.30 -10.82 -32.35
CA LEU A 98 16.27 -11.26 -33.30
C LEU A 98 16.44 -12.77 -33.55
N PRO A 99 15.73 -13.66 -32.83
CA PRO A 99 15.89 -15.11 -32.98
C PRO A 99 15.45 -15.63 -34.35
N ASP A 100 16.19 -16.62 -34.88
CA ASP A 100 15.84 -17.30 -36.14
C ASP A 100 14.47 -18.02 -36.03
N GLU A 101 14.12 -18.46 -34.83
CA GLU A 101 12.79 -18.99 -34.46
C GLU A 101 12.09 -17.98 -33.54
N TRP A 102 11.21 -17.15 -34.12
CA TRP A 102 10.51 -16.06 -33.44
C TRP A 102 9.03 -16.38 -33.17
N ASN A 103 8.56 -16.12 -31.96
CA ASN A 103 7.18 -16.41 -31.51
C ASN A 103 6.14 -15.31 -31.84
N TYR A 104 6.47 -14.36 -32.72
CA TYR A 104 5.69 -13.16 -33.04
C TYR A 104 5.51 -12.14 -31.89
N ARG A 105 6.22 -12.28 -30.76
CA ARG A 105 6.18 -11.33 -29.64
C ARG A 105 7.46 -10.49 -29.55
N PHE A 106 7.31 -9.25 -29.13
CA PHE A 106 8.42 -8.34 -28.83
C PHE A 106 8.52 -8.09 -27.32
N LEU A 107 9.74 -8.00 -26.78
CA LEU A 107 10.00 -7.73 -25.37
C LEU A 107 11.08 -6.66 -25.18
N ALA A 108 10.82 -5.65 -24.37
CA ALA A 108 11.84 -4.73 -23.88
C ALA A 108 12.22 -5.02 -22.43
N VAL A 109 13.53 -4.95 -22.12
CA VAL A 109 14.04 -5.13 -20.75
C VAL A 109 14.74 -3.88 -20.21
N GLY A 110 14.45 -3.56 -18.95
CA GLY A 110 14.87 -2.33 -18.28
C GLY A 110 16.29 -2.29 -17.71
N ASN A 111 16.62 -1.15 -17.12
CA ASN A 111 17.91 -0.83 -16.48
C ASN A 111 17.77 -0.77 -14.93
N GLY A 112 18.87 -0.59 -14.18
CA GLY A 112 18.88 -0.59 -12.71
C GLY A 112 19.70 0.55 -12.09
N GLY A 113 19.14 1.25 -11.09
CA GLY A 113 19.74 2.49 -10.57
C GLY A 113 19.89 3.54 -11.67
N PHE A 114 20.98 4.32 -11.62
CA PHE A 114 21.32 5.35 -12.62
C PHE A 114 22.27 4.83 -13.72
N SER A 115 22.34 3.51 -13.91
CA SER A 115 23.27 2.84 -14.82
C SER A 115 22.97 3.18 -16.29
N GLY A 116 24.01 3.53 -17.05
CA GLY A 116 23.96 3.59 -18.52
C GLY A 116 24.60 2.36 -19.16
N GLY A 117 23.95 1.78 -20.17
CA GLY A 117 24.42 0.60 -20.89
C GLY A 117 23.29 -0.36 -21.28
N ILE A 118 23.41 -1.02 -22.44
CA ILE A 118 22.40 -1.96 -22.94
C ILE A 118 22.41 -3.23 -22.07
N ASN A 119 21.25 -3.66 -21.58
CA ASN A 119 21.13 -4.84 -20.70
C ASN A 119 21.09 -6.16 -21.50
N TRP A 120 22.16 -6.45 -22.25
CA TRP A 120 22.31 -7.66 -23.07
C TRP A 120 22.09 -8.95 -22.27
N TYR A 121 22.50 -8.97 -20.99
CA TYR A 121 22.37 -10.13 -20.12
C TYR A 121 20.89 -10.47 -19.84
N ALA A 122 20.06 -9.47 -19.49
CA ALA A 122 18.62 -9.68 -19.35
C ALA A 122 17.92 -9.94 -20.70
N MET A 123 18.36 -9.30 -21.80
CA MET A 123 17.85 -9.60 -23.14
C MET A 123 18.06 -11.07 -23.52
N GLY A 124 19.18 -11.66 -23.07
CA GLY A 124 19.50 -13.06 -23.24
C GLY A 124 18.54 -14.02 -22.54
N THR A 125 17.81 -13.56 -21.52
CA THR A 125 16.70 -14.31 -20.91
C THR A 125 15.45 -14.23 -21.79
N GLY A 126 15.09 -13.03 -22.28
CA GLY A 126 13.88 -12.83 -23.09
C GLY A 126 13.82 -13.66 -24.37
N VAL A 127 14.93 -13.76 -25.11
CA VAL A 127 14.99 -14.56 -26.35
C VAL A 127 14.85 -16.07 -26.12
N LYS A 128 15.15 -16.56 -24.91
CA LYS A 128 15.01 -17.98 -24.56
C LYS A 128 13.53 -18.41 -24.46
N TYR A 129 12.61 -17.45 -24.30
CA TYR A 129 11.15 -17.64 -24.46
C TYR A 129 10.67 -17.41 -25.92
N GLY A 130 11.57 -17.15 -26.87
CA GLY A 130 11.27 -16.93 -28.30
C GLY A 130 10.92 -15.50 -28.71
N PHE A 131 11.02 -14.51 -27.82
CA PHE A 131 10.74 -13.10 -28.14
C PHE A 131 11.86 -12.46 -28.96
N ALA A 132 11.51 -11.55 -29.88
CA ALA A 132 12.45 -10.54 -30.35
C ALA A 132 12.67 -9.55 -29.19
N THR A 133 13.87 -9.48 -28.65
CA THR A 133 14.13 -8.83 -27.35
C THR A 133 15.06 -7.62 -27.49
N MET A 134 14.85 -6.57 -26.68
CA MET A 134 15.62 -5.32 -26.75
C MET A 134 15.99 -4.72 -25.38
N SER A 135 16.97 -3.83 -25.36
CA SER A 135 17.24 -2.93 -24.23
C SER A 135 17.99 -1.68 -24.70
N THR A 136 17.89 -0.57 -23.96
CA THR A 136 18.53 0.72 -24.26
C THR A 136 19.63 1.05 -23.25
N SER A 137 20.64 1.83 -23.67
CA SER A 137 21.68 2.37 -22.78
C SER A 137 21.26 3.61 -22.00
N THR A 138 20.04 4.11 -22.21
CA THR A 138 19.47 5.29 -21.54
C THR A 138 20.14 6.65 -21.80
N GLY A 139 21.12 6.71 -22.71
CA GLY A 139 21.80 7.95 -23.11
C GLY A 139 23.27 8.06 -22.69
N HIS A 140 23.80 7.06 -21.98
CA HIS A 140 25.14 7.09 -21.40
C HIS A 140 25.69 5.68 -21.11
N ASN A 141 26.89 5.61 -20.53
CA ASN A 141 27.52 4.37 -20.08
C ASN A 141 28.13 4.60 -18.69
N SER A 142 27.56 4.01 -17.63
CA SER A 142 27.95 4.27 -16.23
C SER A 142 27.54 3.14 -15.27
N SER A 143 28.05 3.20 -14.03
CA SER A 143 27.58 2.35 -12.95
C SER A 143 26.21 2.80 -12.41
N ASN A 144 25.57 1.96 -11.61
CA ASN A 144 24.26 2.22 -11.02
C ASN A 144 24.20 3.41 -10.02
N GLN A 145 25.35 3.93 -9.57
CA GLN A 145 25.48 5.07 -8.65
C GLN A 145 26.22 6.28 -9.24
N ASP A 146 26.86 6.15 -10.40
CA ASP A 146 27.50 7.26 -11.10
C ASP A 146 26.43 8.09 -11.84
N MET A 147 26.34 9.38 -11.48
CA MET A 147 25.42 10.36 -12.04
C MET A 147 26.15 11.52 -12.73
N GLY A 148 27.47 11.45 -12.92
CA GLY A 148 28.27 12.53 -13.51
C GLY A 148 27.90 12.87 -14.97
N TRP A 149 27.26 11.94 -15.68
CA TRP A 149 26.69 12.11 -17.02
C TRP A 149 25.49 13.07 -17.07
N ALA A 150 24.80 13.25 -15.95
CA ALA A 150 23.63 14.11 -15.83
C ALA A 150 24.00 15.58 -15.56
N LEU A 151 25.21 15.84 -15.03
CA LEU A 151 25.63 17.15 -14.54
C LEU A 151 25.56 18.22 -15.63
N ASN A 152 24.72 19.23 -15.42
CA ASN A 152 24.40 20.32 -16.35
C ASN A 152 23.87 19.85 -17.73
N ASN A 153 23.33 18.62 -17.82
CA ASN A 153 22.92 17.99 -19.07
C ASN A 153 21.44 17.54 -19.03
N PRO A 154 20.47 18.45 -19.27
CA PRO A 154 19.04 18.12 -19.17
C PRO A 154 18.56 17.12 -20.23
N GLU A 155 19.28 17.00 -21.35
CA GLU A 155 18.92 16.10 -22.44
C GLU A 155 19.23 14.63 -22.10
N THR A 156 20.36 14.33 -21.45
CA THR A 156 20.61 12.98 -20.92
C THR A 156 19.66 12.64 -19.76
N LYS A 157 19.30 13.62 -18.92
CA LYS A 157 18.25 13.44 -17.89
C LYS A 157 16.91 13.02 -18.52
N ALA A 158 16.52 13.64 -19.64
CA ALA A 158 15.30 13.28 -20.37
C ALA A 158 15.38 11.89 -21.05
N ASP A 159 16.55 11.54 -21.60
CA ASP A 159 16.80 10.21 -22.17
C ASP A 159 16.64 9.12 -21.10
N TRP A 160 17.28 9.25 -19.93
CA TRP A 160 17.14 8.30 -18.83
C TRP A 160 15.75 8.30 -18.19
N ALA A 161 15.09 9.46 -18.10
CA ALA A 161 13.73 9.57 -17.58
C ALA A 161 12.74 8.69 -18.36
N GLY A 162 12.83 8.66 -19.69
CA GLY A 162 12.01 7.73 -20.51
C GLY A 162 12.15 7.86 -22.03
N ARG A 163 12.65 9.00 -22.54
CA ARG A 163 12.72 9.27 -23.99
C ARG A 163 13.55 8.23 -24.75
N SER A 164 14.58 7.69 -24.11
CA SER A 164 15.40 6.60 -24.68
C SER A 164 14.60 5.31 -24.87
N LEU A 165 13.84 4.86 -23.87
CA LEU A 165 13.08 3.61 -23.92
C LEU A 165 11.97 3.68 -24.98
N HIS A 166 11.21 4.78 -25.00
CA HIS A 166 10.15 4.99 -25.99
C HIS A 166 10.70 5.03 -27.42
N GLY A 167 11.67 5.91 -27.69
CA GLY A 167 12.22 6.05 -29.04
C GLY A 167 12.96 4.79 -29.52
N SER A 168 13.66 4.09 -28.63
CA SER A 168 14.21 2.76 -28.92
C SER A 168 13.11 1.76 -29.27
N THR A 169 12.00 1.74 -28.52
CA THR A 169 10.85 0.83 -28.74
C THR A 169 10.17 1.06 -30.09
N VAL A 170 9.94 2.32 -30.46
CA VAL A 170 9.38 2.70 -31.76
C VAL A 170 10.27 2.22 -32.93
N VAL A 171 11.58 2.46 -32.86
CA VAL A 171 12.51 2.04 -33.92
C VAL A 171 12.68 0.51 -33.95
N ALA A 172 12.66 -0.16 -32.80
CA ALA A 172 12.75 -1.61 -32.71
C ALA A 172 11.55 -2.34 -33.32
N LYS A 173 10.32 -1.90 -33.03
CA LYS A 173 9.10 -2.48 -33.64
C LYS A 173 9.17 -2.45 -35.17
N ARG A 174 9.66 -1.34 -35.74
CA ARG A 174 9.89 -1.17 -37.19
C ARG A 174 10.93 -2.15 -37.75
N ILE A 175 12.06 -2.32 -37.05
CA ILE A 175 13.11 -3.25 -37.48
C ILE A 175 12.61 -4.70 -37.46
N ILE A 176 11.86 -5.07 -36.42
CA ILE A 176 11.23 -6.39 -36.27
C ILE A 176 10.27 -6.65 -37.44
N GLU A 177 9.37 -5.70 -37.72
CA GLU A 177 8.46 -5.79 -38.86
C GLU A 177 9.20 -5.96 -40.20
N GLY A 178 10.25 -5.17 -40.44
CA GLY A 178 11.04 -5.25 -41.67
C GLY A 178 11.89 -6.52 -41.80
N TYR A 179 12.46 -7.01 -40.70
CA TYR A 179 13.36 -8.18 -40.67
C TYR A 179 12.61 -9.50 -40.83
N TYR A 180 11.47 -9.68 -40.15
CA TYR A 180 10.64 -10.88 -40.30
C TYR A 180 9.60 -10.78 -41.42
N GLY A 181 9.39 -9.59 -42.00
CA GLY A 181 8.31 -9.32 -42.95
C GLY A 181 6.91 -9.31 -42.32
N ALA A 182 6.82 -9.23 -40.99
CA ALA A 182 5.60 -9.22 -40.21
C ALA A 182 5.82 -8.50 -38.87
N ALA A 183 4.91 -7.59 -38.51
CA ALA A 183 4.94 -6.91 -37.21
C ALA A 183 4.72 -7.87 -36.03
N ALA A 184 5.16 -7.47 -34.84
CA ALA A 184 4.88 -8.22 -33.61
C ALA A 184 3.37 -8.21 -33.30
N ASN A 185 2.80 -9.38 -33.00
CA ASN A 185 1.40 -9.54 -32.62
C ASN A 185 1.08 -8.89 -31.26
N ARG A 186 2.08 -8.85 -30.36
CA ARG A 186 2.02 -8.24 -29.03
C ARG A 186 3.38 -7.70 -28.61
N SER A 187 3.33 -6.60 -27.85
CA SER A 187 4.47 -5.88 -27.30
C SER A 187 4.52 -6.03 -25.78
N TYR A 188 5.68 -6.39 -25.22
CA TYR A 188 5.84 -6.63 -23.80
C TYR A 188 7.02 -5.87 -23.19
N TYR A 189 6.95 -5.60 -21.88
CA TYR A 189 8.03 -5.03 -21.09
C TYR A 189 8.32 -5.88 -19.85
N SER A 190 9.59 -5.99 -19.46
CA SER A 190 10.02 -6.61 -18.20
C SER A 190 11.17 -5.81 -17.57
N GLY A 191 10.93 -5.21 -16.40
CA GLY A 191 11.95 -4.47 -15.66
C GLY A 191 11.72 -4.50 -14.16
N CYS A 192 12.79 -4.30 -13.39
CA CYS A 192 12.69 -4.12 -11.94
C CYS A 192 13.52 -2.91 -11.48
N SER A 193 13.23 -2.31 -10.32
CA SER A 193 13.90 -1.11 -9.80
C SER A 193 13.64 0.13 -10.69
N THR A 194 14.69 0.75 -11.24
CA THR A 194 14.58 1.71 -12.35
C THR A 194 13.82 1.13 -13.55
N GLY A 195 13.95 -0.18 -13.83
CA GLY A 195 13.14 -0.87 -14.83
C GLY A 195 11.65 -0.91 -14.46
N GLY A 196 11.32 -1.11 -13.18
CA GLY A 196 9.93 -1.01 -12.72
C GLY A 196 9.36 0.39 -12.92
N ARG A 197 10.15 1.43 -12.63
CA ARG A 197 9.81 2.83 -12.93
C ARG A 197 9.62 3.06 -14.43
N GLN A 198 10.55 2.60 -15.26
CA GLN A 198 10.51 2.71 -16.72
C GLN A 198 9.24 2.08 -17.32
N GLY A 199 8.88 0.86 -16.88
CA GLY A 199 7.65 0.18 -17.30
C GLY A 199 6.38 0.94 -16.92
N VAL A 200 6.24 1.31 -15.63
CA VAL A 200 5.09 2.12 -15.16
C VAL A 200 5.01 3.45 -15.90
N LYS A 201 6.13 4.14 -16.11
CA LYS A 201 6.16 5.43 -16.81
C LYS A 201 5.82 5.29 -18.29
N SER A 202 6.21 4.20 -18.94
CA SER A 202 5.77 3.91 -20.31
C SER A 202 4.25 3.74 -20.39
N ALA A 203 3.62 3.05 -19.43
CA ALA A 203 2.14 2.99 -19.36
C ALA A 203 1.47 4.38 -19.22
N GLN A 204 2.14 5.31 -18.54
CA GLN A 204 1.65 6.67 -18.26
C GLN A 204 1.83 7.67 -19.40
N ASP A 205 3.02 7.68 -20.02
CA ASP A 205 3.42 8.69 -21.01
C ASP A 205 3.31 8.18 -22.46
N HIS A 206 3.43 6.86 -22.67
CA HIS A 206 3.50 6.19 -23.97
C HIS A 206 2.73 4.85 -23.98
N PRO A 207 1.42 4.84 -23.68
CA PRO A 207 0.62 3.62 -23.48
C PRO A 207 0.64 2.66 -24.68
N GLU A 208 0.90 3.17 -25.89
CA GLU A 208 1.08 2.41 -27.14
C GLU A 208 2.37 1.58 -27.22
N ASP A 209 3.33 1.79 -26.31
CA ASP A 209 4.59 1.05 -26.32
C ASP A 209 4.41 -0.43 -25.97
N PHE A 210 3.59 -0.79 -24.98
CA PHE A 210 3.46 -2.17 -24.50
C PHE A 210 2.00 -2.57 -24.25
N ASP A 211 1.67 -3.82 -24.58
CA ASP A 211 0.39 -4.46 -24.31
C ASP A 211 0.43 -5.24 -22.99
N GLY A 212 1.61 -5.69 -22.56
CA GLY A 212 1.86 -6.30 -21.25
C GLY A 212 3.12 -5.74 -20.58
N ILE A 213 3.03 -5.35 -19.31
CA ILE A 213 4.15 -4.75 -18.55
C ILE A 213 4.38 -5.52 -17.24
N LEU A 214 5.57 -6.09 -17.07
CA LEU A 214 6.05 -6.69 -15.82
C LEU A 214 6.98 -5.71 -15.09
N ALA A 215 6.56 -5.23 -13.91
CA ALA A 215 7.19 -4.12 -13.18
C ALA A 215 7.55 -4.49 -11.74
N GLY A 216 8.79 -4.97 -11.54
CA GLY A 216 9.33 -5.27 -10.22
C GLY A 216 9.79 -4.02 -9.45
N ALA A 217 9.57 -3.97 -8.14
CA ALA A 217 9.96 -2.93 -7.21
C ALA A 217 10.09 -1.50 -7.82
N PRO A 218 9.01 -0.89 -8.38
CA PRO A 218 9.16 0.33 -9.16
C PRO A 218 9.70 1.52 -8.38
N ALA A 219 10.81 2.10 -8.86
CA ALA A 219 11.41 3.34 -8.37
C ALA A 219 10.61 4.60 -8.79
N TRP A 220 9.27 4.53 -8.71
CA TRP A 220 8.34 5.47 -9.36
C TRP A 220 8.48 6.91 -8.83
N MET A 221 8.66 7.10 -7.53
CA MET A 221 8.86 8.41 -6.90
C MET A 221 10.36 8.70 -6.70
N SER A 222 11.11 8.67 -7.82
CA SER A 222 12.58 8.77 -7.84
C SER A 222 13.13 9.98 -7.10
N THR A 223 12.43 11.13 -7.16
CA THR A 223 12.84 12.38 -6.49
C THR A 223 12.92 12.24 -4.97
N SER A 224 11.87 11.71 -4.33
CA SER A 224 11.86 11.43 -2.88
C SER A 224 12.75 10.24 -2.51
N GLN A 225 12.82 9.20 -3.35
CA GLN A 225 13.56 7.98 -3.06
C GLN A 225 15.06 8.24 -2.86
N GLN A 226 15.71 9.01 -3.73
CA GLN A 226 17.15 9.24 -3.60
C GLN A 226 17.48 10.11 -2.38
N LEU A 227 16.65 11.10 -2.06
CA LEU A 227 16.81 11.88 -0.84
C LEU A 227 16.48 11.08 0.42
N TRP A 228 15.59 10.08 0.35
CA TRP A 228 15.40 9.10 1.40
C TRP A 228 16.65 8.21 1.61
N GLN A 229 17.34 7.76 0.55
CA GLN A 229 18.63 7.05 0.66
C GLN A 229 19.65 7.90 1.44
N LEU A 230 19.73 9.19 1.14
CA LEU A 230 20.57 10.14 1.88
C LEU A 230 20.15 10.18 3.37
N LYS A 231 18.84 10.37 3.64
CA LYS A 231 18.28 10.42 5.00
C LYS A 231 18.62 9.18 5.82
N VAL A 232 18.49 7.96 5.28
CA VAL A 232 18.74 6.74 6.08
C VAL A 232 20.22 6.50 6.36
N GLY A 233 21.11 6.88 5.43
CA GLY A 233 22.54 6.97 5.72
C GLY A 233 22.84 7.99 6.82
N ALA A 234 22.38 9.23 6.66
CA ALA A 234 22.60 10.30 7.63
C ALA A 234 22.03 10.00 9.04
N VAL A 235 20.93 9.26 9.14
CA VAL A 235 20.35 8.80 10.43
C VAL A 235 21.25 7.78 11.14
N ASN A 236 22.02 6.97 10.42
CA ASN A 236 22.91 5.97 11.03
C ASN A 236 24.27 6.59 11.47
N LEU A 237 24.64 7.75 10.93
CA LEU A 237 25.95 8.39 11.14
C LEU A 237 26.05 9.23 12.43
N PRO A 238 27.26 9.49 12.96
CA PRO A 238 28.58 9.02 12.48
C PRO A 238 28.92 7.60 12.95
N GLU A 239 29.85 6.95 12.24
CA GLU A 239 30.29 5.55 12.46
C GLU A 239 30.98 5.31 13.82
N ASP A 240 31.50 6.37 14.46
CA ASP A 240 32.03 6.33 15.83
C ASP A 240 31.01 6.71 16.91
N GLY A 241 29.78 7.08 16.49
CA GLY A 241 28.70 7.54 17.34
C GLY A 241 28.05 6.43 18.19
N PRO A 242 27.37 6.78 19.29
CA PRO A 242 26.70 5.81 20.16
C PRO A 242 25.49 5.13 19.52
N GLY A 243 24.87 5.78 18.52
CA GLY A 243 23.71 5.26 17.80
C GLY A 243 24.03 4.45 16.56
N TYR A 244 25.29 4.37 16.12
CA TYR A 244 25.65 3.69 14.87
C TYR A 244 25.32 2.20 14.92
N LEU A 245 24.60 1.73 13.92
CA LEU A 245 24.32 0.32 13.65
C LEU A 245 25.36 -0.18 12.63
N PRO A 246 26.42 -0.90 13.05
CA PRO A 246 27.38 -1.49 12.12
C PRO A 246 26.69 -2.59 11.28
N PRO A 247 27.03 -2.79 9.99
CA PRO A 247 26.39 -3.79 9.13
C PRO A 247 26.30 -5.19 9.75
N ALA A 248 27.33 -5.62 10.49
CA ALA A 248 27.39 -6.92 11.16
C ALA A 248 26.40 -7.11 12.34
N VAL A 249 25.56 -6.13 12.68
CA VAL A 249 24.46 -6.30 13.65
C VAL A 249 23.12 -6.59 12.97
N PHE A 250 22.98 -6.32 11.67
CA PHE A 250 21.70 -6.48 10.97
C PHE A 250 21.31 -7.95 10.76
N ASP A 251 22.26 -8.87 10.77
CA ASP A 251 21.96 -10.31 10.87
C ASP A 251 21.18 -10.63 12.15
N ALA A 252 21.66 -10.15 13.31
CA ALA A 252 20.98 -10.37 14.58
C ALA A 252 19.64 -9.63 14.69
N ILE A 253 19.48 -8.46 14.03
CA ILE A 253 18.18 -7.78 13.96
C ILE A 253 17.22 -8.60 13.10
N SER A 254 17.65 -9.08 11.92
CA SER A 254 16.90 -9.96 11.03
C SER A 254 16.45 -11.24 11.74
N ASP A 255 17.35 -11.88 12.50
CA ASP A 255 17.05 -13.12 13.21
C ASP A 255 16.06 -12.89 14.37
N GLU A 256 16.15 -11.75 15.08
CA GLU A 256 15.17 -11.36 16.11
C GLU A 256 13.82 -10.89 15.51
N VAL A 257 13.82 -10.28 14.31
CA VAL A 257 12.61 -9.99 13.53
C VAL A 257 11.93 -11.30 13.16
N LEU A 258 12.62 -12.27 12.56
CA LEU A 258 12.06 -13.59 12.28
C LEU A 258 11.50 -14.22 13.57
N ARG A 259 12.28 -14.24 14.65
CA ARG A 259 11.86 -14.81 15.95
C ARG A 259 10.65 -14.11 16.59
N GLN A 260 10.26 -12.91 16.14
CA GLN A 260 9.04 -12.21 16.56
C GLN A 260 7.91 -12.25 15.51
N CYS A 261 8.22 -12.45 14.23
CA CYS A 261 7.32 -12.20 13.10
C CYS A 261 6.94 -13.45 12.27
N ASP A 262 7.67 -14.56 12.36
CA ASP A 262 7.36 -15.86 11.71
C ASP A 262 5.91 -16.26 11.99
N GLY A 263 5.57 -16.43 13.28
CA GLY A 263 4.22 -16.74 13.77
C GLY A 263 3.10 -15.70 13.54
N SER A 264 3.27 -14.69 12.68
CA SER A 264 2.30 -13.59 12.51
C SER A 264 1.16 -13.87 11.51
N ASP A 265 1.33 -14.87 10.62
CA ASP A 265 0.27 -15.40 9.74
C ASP A 265 -0.44 -16.65 10.31
N GLY A 266 0.12 -17.24 11.37
CA GLY A 266 -0.39 -18.44 12.06
C GLY A 266 0.44 -19.71 11.82
N VAL A 267 1.42 -19.68 10.92
CA VAL A 267 2.41 -20.74 10.67
C VAL A 267 3.74 -20.36 11.34
N VAL A 268 4.58 -21.35 11.64
CA VAL A 268 5.96 -21.15 12.14
C VAL A 268 6.85 -22.06 11.32
N ASP A 269 7.15 -21.63 10.09
CA ASP A 269 7.92 -22.39 9.09
C ASP A 269 9.24 -21.71 8.70
N GLY A 270 9.56 -20.59 9.35
CA GLY A 270 10.71 -19.76 9.06
C GLY A 270 10.46 -18.69 7.99
N VAL A 271 9.22 -18.31 7.68
CA VAL A 271 8.91 -17.28 6.68
C VAL A 271 7.99 -16.21 7.25
N VAL A 272 8.39 -14.93 7.20
CA VAL A 272 7.50 -13.81 7.52
C VAL A 272 6.60 -13.51 6.32
N MET A 273 5.39 -14.09 6.27
CA MET A 273 4.52 -13.97 5.09
C MET A 273 3.92 -12.57 4.90
N ASN A 274 3.59 -11.86 5.98
CA ASN A 274 3.20 -10.45 5.92
C ASN A 274 3.74 -9.68 7.14
N PRO A 275 4.86 -8.94 6.99
CA PRO A 275 5.47 -8.24 8.11
C PRO A 275 4.58 -7.15 8.75
N ALA A 276 3.55 -6.67 8.06
CA ALA A 276 2.60 -5.68 8.59
C ALA A 276 1.73 -6.23 9.74
N HIS A 277 1.66 -7.56 9.91
CA HIS A 277 0.97 -8.18 11.06
C HIS A 277 1.89 -8.33 12.29
N CYS A 278 3.19 -8.02 12.19
CA CYS A 278 4.14 -8.21 13.28
C CYS A 278 4.28 -6.98 14.19
N ASN A 279 4.09 -7.17 15.50
CA ASN A 279 4.37 -6.17 16.53
C ASN A 279 5.82 -6.29 17.03
N PHE A 280 6.79 -5.92 16.18
CA PHE A 280 8.21 -6.04 16.49
C PHE A 280 8.68 -5.14 17.65
N ARG A 281 9.41 -5.73 18.58
CA ARG A 281 9.90 -5.10 19.82
C ARG A 281 11.44 -5.13 19.88
N PRO A 282 12.14 -4.11 19.35
CA PRO A 282 13.60 -4.07 19.36
C PRO A 282 14.20 -3.94 20.77
N GLU A 283 13.40 -3.59 21.80
CA GLU A 283 13.87 -3.62 23.20
C GLU A 283 14.26 -5.03 23.68
N LYS A 284 13.82 -6.09 23.00
CA LYS A 284 14.26 -7.46 23.27
C LYS A 284 15.75 -7.70 22.97
N MET A 285 16.35 -6.85 22.14
CA MET A 285 17.79 -6.91 21.81
C MET A 285 18.68 -6.13 22.79
N LEU A 286 18.14 -5.53 23.86
CA LEU A 286 18.96 -4.74 24.80
C LEU A 286 20.11 -5.55 25.40
N CYS A 287 21.34 -5.04 25.28
CA CYS A 287 22.52 -5.69 25.87
C CYS A 287 22.43 -5.76 27.41
N ASN A 288 22.59 -6.96 27.96
CA ASN A 288 22.55 -7.22 29.41
C ASN A 288 23.82 -6.71 30.12
N THR A 289 23.76 -5.46 30.62
CA THR A 289 24.72 -4.77 31.52
C THR A 289 26.14 -4.53 30.99
N ASP A 290 26.63 -3.30 31.14
CA ASP A 290 28.01 -2.79 30.93
C ASP A 290 28.77 -3.17 29.63
N ALA A 291 28.11 -3.86 28.70
CA ALA A 291 28.48 -4.00 27.30
C ALA A 291 28.32 -2.66 26.54
N SER A 292 29.03 -1.64 27.03
CA SER A 292 29.25 -0.30 26.46
C SER A 292 30.04 -0.32 25.12
N SER A 293 30.13 -1.49 24.50
CA SER A 293 30.74 -1.71 23.20
C SER A 293 29.67 -1.60 22.11
N ASN A 294 29.65 -0.47 21.41
CA ASN A 294 28.84 -0.26 20.19
C ASN A 294 29.24 -1.24 19.05
N ARG A 295 30.20 -2.14 19.29
CA ARG A 295 30.70 -3.18 18.38
C ARG A 295 30.11 -4.57 18.68
N SER A 296 29.02 -4.64 19.46
CA SER A 296 28.26 -5.89 19.57
C SER A 296 27.62 -6.24 18.23
N THR A 297 27.62 -7.51 17.87
CA THR A 297 26.95 -8.07 16.68
C THR A 297 25.71 -8.89 17.04
N THR A 298 25.32 -8.93 18.31
CA THR A 298 24.26 -9.82 18.84
C THR A 298 23.26 -9.15 19.79
N CYS A 299 23.51 -7.90 20.17
CA CYS A 299 22.62 -7.09 21.00
C CYS A 299 22.85 -5.60 20.69
N LEU A 300 21.86 -4.76 21.02
CA LEU A 300 21.86 -3.33 20.75
C LEU A 300 21.95 -2.51 22.04
N THR A 301 22.62 -1.37 21.97
CA THR A 301 22.54 -0.32 22.99
C THR A 301 21.22 0.46 22.88
N ALA A 302 20.82 1.18 23.93
CA ALA A 302 19.61 2.01 23.87
C ALA A 302 19.66 3.11 22.78
N PRO A 303 20.79 3.80 22.53
CA PRO A 303 20.93 4.68 21.36
C PRO A 303 20.81 3.95 20.02
N GLN A 304 21.40 2.76 19.87
CA GLN A 304 21.24 1.95 18.64
C GLN A 304 19.77 1.56 18.38
N ILE A 305 19.00 1.24 19.43
CA ILE A 305 17.55 1.00 19.31
C ILE A 305 16.80 2.29 18.91
N ALA A 306 17.24 3.46 19.35
CA ALA A 306 16.66 4.74 18.92
C ALA A 306 16.96 5.05 17.43
N THR A 307 18.14 4.70 16.93
CA THR A 307 18.46 4.73 15.50
C THR A 307 17.59 3.76 14.72
N LEU A 308 17.51 2.50 15.14
CA LEU A 308 16.72 1.46 14.49
C LEU A 308 15.23 1.84 14.37
N LYS A 309 14.65 2.46 15.41
CA LYS A 309 13.29 3.01 15.35
C LYS A 309 13.12 4.14 14.33
N GLN A 310 14.14 4.97 14.10
CA GLN A 310 14.12 6.00 13.04
C GLN A 310 14.33 5.42 11.62
N LEU A 311 14.85 4.19 11.52
CA LEU A 311 14.93 3.44 10.26
C LEU A 311 13.59 2.75 9.91
N TYR A 312 12.72 2.43 10.87
CA TYR A 312 11.36 1.95 10.59
C TYR A 312 10.28 3.05 10.50
N ARG A 313 10.46 4.22 11.14
CA ARG A 313 9.48 5.34 11.08
C ARG A 313 9.40 5.95 9.65
N PRO A 314 8.21 6.13 9.04
CA PRO A 314 8.07 6.75 7.72
C PRO A 314 8.52 8.22 7.71
N LEU A 315 8.87 8.75 6.54
CA LEU A 315 9.26 10.15 6.40
C LEU A 315 8.03 11.03 6.25
N ILE A 316 7.80 11.89 7.25
CA ILE A 316 6.75 12.90 7.29
C ILE A 316 7.36 14.28 7.45
N GLN A 317 6.81 15.26 6.73
CA GLN A 317 7.10 16.67 6.93
C GLN A 317 6.00 17.27 7.82
N LEU A 318 6.41 18.01 8.84
CA LEU A 318 5.54 18.89 9.60
C LEU A 318 5.63 20.29 8.99
N ASP A 319 4.54 21.03 8.94
CA ASP A 319 4.60 22.48 8.70
C ASP A 319 5.21 23.21 9.90
N ALA A 320 5.62 24.47 9.70
CA ALA A 320 6.40 25.23 10.69
C ALA A 320 5.69 25.41 12.04
N ASP A 321 4.35 25.36 12.03
CA ASP A 321 3.48 25.52 13.18
C ASP A 321 2.90 24.18 13.70
N VAL A 322 3.27 23.03 13.12
CA VAL A 322 2.87 21.67 13.52
C VAL A 322 1.35 21.42 13.46
N HIS A 323 0.67 22.02 12.48
CA HIS A 323 -0.76 21.84 12.21
C HIS A 323 -1.04 20.80 11.11
N ASN A 324 -0.12 20.59 10.17
CA ASN A 324 -0.27 19.61 9.09
C ASN A 324 0.88 18.60 9.08
N VAL A 325 0.53 17.34 8.78
CA VAL A 325 1.47 16.23 8.58
C VAL A 325 1.39 15.79 7.12
N THR A 326 2.42 16.11 6.34
CA THR A 326 2.55 15.70 4.94
C THR A 326 3.39 14.43 4.85
N TYR A 327 2.87 13.39 4.21
CA TYR A 327 3.66 12.20 3.88
C TYR A 327 4.65 12.51 2.75
N VAL A 328 5.91 12.09 2.89
CA VAL A 328 6.97 12.38 1.91
C VAL A 328 7.48 11.10 1.24
N TYR A 329 7.76 10.06 2.04
CA TYR A 329 8.24 8.76 1.56
C TYR A 329 8.07 7.69 2.65
N PRO A 330 7.88 6.40 2.31
CA PRO A 330 7.91 5.34 3.30
C PRO A 330 9.34 5.12 3.82
N ASN A 331 9.50 4.14 4.72
CA ASN A 331 10.80 3.74 5.24
C ASN A 331 10.82 2.20 5.38
N PHE A 332 11.97 1.61 5.74
CA PHE A 332 12.17 0.16 5.64
C PHE A 332 11.06 -0.68 6.28
N GLY A 333 10.69 -1.78 5.61
CA GLY A 333 9.79 -2.80 6.16
C GLY A 333 10.52 -3.80 7.05
N LEU A 334 9.81 -4.40 8.00
CA LEU A 334 10.30 -5.54 8.76
C LEU A 334 10.60 -6.72 7.82
N GLY A 335 11.75 -7.36 7.98
CA GLY A 335 12.25 -8.43 7.10
C GLY A 335 13.37 -7.98 6.17
N SER A 336 13.49 -6.67 5.91
CA SER A 336 14.50 -6.10 5.01
C SER A 336 15.89 -5.92 5.64
N GLU A 337 16.08 -6.28 6.91
CA GLU A 337 17.24 -5.92 7.74
C GLU A 337 18.58 -6.32 7.10
N LYS A 338 18.66 -7.52 6.53
CA LYS A 338 19.88 -8.04 5.87
C LYS A 338 20.26 -7.27 4.59
N GLN A 339 19.38 -6.43 4.04
CA GLN A 339 19.67 -5.58 2.88
C GLN A 339 19.76 -4.08 3.21
N MET A 340 19.18 -3.60 4.32
CA MET A 340 19.31 -2.19 4.77
C MET A 340 20.74 -1.62 4.74
N PRO A 341 21.83 -2.38 5.05
CA PRO A 341 23.20 -1.89 4.94
C PRO A 341 23.60 -1.34 3.55
N SER A 342 22.94 -1.78 2.47
CA SER A 342 23.17 -1.27 1.11
C SER A 342 22.75 0.20 0.92
N SER A 343 21.86 0.70 1.78
CA SER A 343 21.33 2.07 1.74
C SER A 343 22.12 3.09 2.57
N PHE A 344 23.05 2.69 3.45
CA PHE A 344 23.63 3.64 4.41
C PHE A 344 24.82 4.45 3.90
N GLY A 345 25.66 3.89 3.00
CA GLY A 345 26.94 4.50 2.63
C GLY A 345 28.12 3.99 3.48
N SER A 346 29.21 4.76 3.55
CA SER A 346 30.46 4.36 4.23
C SER A 346 31.44 5.51 4.42
N ASN A 347 32.44 5.34 5.29
CA ASN A 347 33.50 6.32 5.59
C ASN A 347 32.97 7.63 6.18
N ASN A 348 31.83 7.57 6.89
CA ASN A 348 31.02 8.72 7.36
C ASN A 348 30.34 9.54 6.25
N GLU A 349 30.18 8.99 5.04
CA GLU A 349 29.36 9.57 3.98
C GLU A 349 28.08 8.73 3.75
N PRO A 350 26.90 9.35 3.54
CA PRO A 350 25.67 8.67 3.13
C PRO A 350 25.81 7.99 1.75
N SER A 351 24.85 7.13 1.41
CA SER A 351 24.86 6.40 0.13
C SER A 351 24.91 7.33 -1.08
N LEU A 352 25.75 6.96 -2.06
CA LEU A 352 25.94 7.69 -3.32
C LEU A 352 24.64 7.87 -4.10
N TYR A 353 23.69 6.93 -3.96
CA TYR A 353 22.33 7.07 -4.52
C TYR A 353 21.65 8.39 -4.12
N GLY A 354 21.92 8.91 -2.92
CA GLY A 354 21.40 10.20 -2.47
C GLY A 354 22.34 11.38 -2.70
N THR A 355 23.64 11.21 -2.45
CA THR A 355 24.61 12.32 -2.52
C THR A 355 25.02 12.69 -3.94
N GLU A 356 25.17 11.72 -4.85
CA GLU A 356 25.39 11.98 -6.28
C GLU A 356 24.10 12.48 -6.96
N TYR A 357 22.93 12.01 -6.52
CA TYR A 357 21.65 12.51 -7.00
C TYR A 357 21.49 14.01 -6.67
N ALA A 358 21.70 14.40 -5.42
CA ALA A 358 21.60 15.79 -5.01
C ALA A 358 22.54 16.70 -5.81
N LYS A 359 23.83 16.33 -5.92
CA LYS A 359 24.86 17.10 -6.63
C LYS A 359 24.64 17.14 -8.14
N ASN A 360 24.67 15.98 -8.79
CA ASN A 360 24.87 15.84 -10.22
C ASN A 360 23.56 15.64 -11.01
N TYR A 361 22.47 15.23 -10.34
CA TYR A 361 21.17 15.06 -10.99
C TYR A 361 20.18 16.18 -10.66
N LEU A 362 20.08 16.58 -9.39
CA LEU A 362 19.04 17.49 -8.89
C LEU A 362 19.44 18.98 -8.98
N PHE A 363 20.55 19.36 -8.35
CA PHE A 363 20.96 20.77 -8.24
C PHE A 363 21.96 21.25 -9.30
N ASP A 364 22.58 20.31 -10.04
CA ASP A 364 23.67 20.59 -10.99
C ASP A 364 24.89 21.30 -10.34
N ASP A 365 25.05 21.10 -9.03
CA ASP A 365 26.09 21.69 -8.17
C ASP A 365 26.96 20.58 -7.54
N PRO A 366 28.16 20.30 -8.08
CA PRO A 366 29.08 19.32 -7.52
C PRO A 366 29.72 19.77 -6.20
N SER A 367 29.51 21.02 -5.77
CA SER A 367 29.95 21.54 -4.48
C SER A 367 28.90 21.43 -3.37
N TRP A 368 27.69 20.96 -3.68
CA TRP A 368 26.60 20.77 -2.71
C TRP A 368 27.01 19.80 -1.58
N ASP A 369 26.95 20.28 -0.34
CA ASP A 369 27.33 19.56 0.87
C ASP A 369 26.10 19.13 1.68
N TRP A 370 25.86 17.82 1.75
CA TRP A 370 24.74 17.28 2.53
C TRP A 370 24.82 17.62 4.01
N ALA A 371 26.02 17.75 4.59
CA ALA A 371 26.20 17.98 6.02
C ALA A 371 25.80 19.41 6.45
N THR A 372 25.65 20.33 5.49
CA THR A 372 25.19 21.71 5.74
C THR A 372 23.96 22.15 4.94
N GLN A 373 23.57 21.44 3.87
CA GLN A 373 22.49 21.81 2.95
C GLN A 373 21.33 20.81 2.84
N PHE A 374 21.40 19.62 3.45
CA PHE A 374 20.31 18.65 3.44
C PHE A 374 19.27 18.91 4.54
N ASP A 375 18.02 19.17 4.15
CA ASP A 375 16.88 19.27 5.06
C ASP A 375 15.53 18.94 4.36
N TYR A 376 14.39 19.20 5.03
CA TYR A 376 13.06 18.94 4.46
C TYR A 376 12.76 19.79 3.21
N SER A 377 13.35 20.97 3.07
CA SER A 377 13.19 21.79 1.85
C SER A 377 13.86 21.15 0.63
N THR A 378 14.88 20.31 0.83
CA THR A 378 15.48 19.52 -0.25
C THR A 378 14.45 18.60 -0.93
N PHE A 379 13.53 18.00 -0.16
CA PHE A 379 12.45 17.16 -0.71
C PHE A 379 11.40 17.98 -1.47
N VAL A 380 11.00 19.13 -0.91
CA VAL A 380 10.07 20.05 -1.58
C VAL A 380 10.65 20.53 -2.92
N GLU A 381 11.93 20.89 -2.92
CA GLU A 381 12.62 21.37 -4.12
C GLU A 381 12.86 20.24 -5.14
N ALA A 382 13.09 19.00 -4.71
CA ALA A 382 13.15 17.83 -5.59
C ALA A 382 11.81 17.53 -6.28
N ALA A 383 10.70 17.63 -5.57
CA ALA A 383 9.37 17.54 -6.15
C ALA A 383 9.07 18.72 -7.11
N ARG A 384 9.56 19.93 -6.79
CA ARG A 384 9.39 21.13 -7.64
C ARG A 384 10.26 21.12 -8.91
N LEU A 385 11.45 20.54 -8.85
CA LEU A 385 12.40 20.50 -9.97
C LEU A 385 12.16 19.31 -10.91
N ASN A 386 11.92 18.11 -10.36
CA ASN A 386 11.74 16.83 -11.07
C ASN A 386 12.53 16.73 -12.41
N PRO A 387 13.87 16.83 -12.41
CA PRO A 387 14.63 17.09 -13.64
C PRO A 387 14.49 15.96 -14.68
N GLY A 388 14.03 16.30 -15.88
CA GLY A 388 13.70 15.33 -16.93
C GLY A 388 12.33 14.66 -16.79
N ASN A 389 11.50 15.05 -15.82
CA ASN A 389 10.25 14.39 -15.44
C ASN A 389 10.46 12.90 -15.07
N VAL A 390 11.38 12.60 -14.15
CA VAL A 390 11.80 11.22 -13.85
C VAL A 390 10.75 10.38 -13.15
N ASN A 391 9.85 11.00 -12.39
CA ASN A 391 8.82 10.27 -11.67
C ASN A 391 7.83 9.59 -12.62
N ALA A 392 7.20 8.52 -12.11
CA ALA A 392 6.07 7.85 -12.71
C ALA A 392 4.82 8.09 -11.84
N ASP A 393 4.45 9.36 -11.69
CA ASP A 393 3.41 9.87 -10.79
C ASP A 393 2.14 10.39 -11.52
N ASN A 394 1.96 10.06 -12.81
CA ASN A 394 0.66 10.22 -13.48
C ASN A 394 -0.26 9.04 -13.17
N PHE A 395 -1.22 9.22 -12.26
CA PHE A 395 -2.12 8.16 -11.82
C PHE A 395 -3.30 7.87 -12.77
N ASP A 396 -3.51 8.64 -13.85
CA ASP A 396 -4.55 8.37 -14.85
C ASP A 396 -4.02 7.50 -15.99
N LEU A 397 -4.26 6.19 -15.88
CA LEU A 397 -3.90 5.18 -16.89
C LEU A 397 -5.02 4.86 -17.89
N SER A 398 -6.00 5.75 -18.07
CA SER A 398 -7.14 5.47 -18.95
C SER A 398 -6.72 5.14 -20.38
N ALA A 399 -5.71 5.82 -20.94
CA ALA A 399 -5.23 5.54 -22.29
C ALA A 399 -4.54 4.16 -22.43
N PHE A 400 -3.96 3.63 -21.35
CA PHE A 400 -3.39 2.27 -21.29
C PHE A 400 -4.49 1.20 -21.13
N HIS A 401 -5.47 1.48 -20.26
CA HIS A 401 -6.64 0.62 -20.04
C HIS A 401 -7.54 0.53 -21.28
N GLU A 402 -7.89 1.66 -21.91
CA GLU A 402 -8.81 1.74 -23.06
C GLU A 402 -8.28 1.00 -24.31
N ARG A 403 -6.96 0.83 -24.44
CA ARG A 403 -6.33 -0.01 -25.48
C ARG A 403 -6.11 -1.47 -25.08
N GLY A 404 -6.53 -1.87 -23.87
CA GLY A 404 -6.46 -3.23 -23.35
C GLY A 404 -5.13 -3.65 -22.71
N GLY A 405 -4.21 -2.70 -22.48
CA GLY A 405 -2.89 -2.99 -21.89
C GLY A 405 -2.99 -3.55 -20.46
N LYS A 406 -2.10 -4.47 -20.11
CA LYS A 406 -2.05 -5.17 -18.80
C LYS A 406 -0.74 -4.93 -18.07
N LEU A 407 -0.78 -4.84 -16.75
CA LEU A 407 0.37 -4.58 -15.88
C LEU A 407 0.39 -5.57 -14.71
N VAL A 408 1.51 -6.29 -14.53
CA VAL A 408 1.79 -7.08 -13.33
C VAL A 408 2.96 -6.46 -12.59
N GLN A 409 2.68 -5.90 -11.42
CA GLN A 409 3.66 -5.31 -10.52
C GLN A 409 4.01 -6.32 -9.42
N TYR A 410 5.26 -6.37 -8.99
CA TYR A 410 5.66 -7.17 -7.82
C TYR A 410 6.68 -6.45 -6.95
N HIS A 411 6.72 -6.73 -5.65
CA HIS A 411 7.69 -6.15 -4.71
C HIS A 411 8.02 -7.13 -3.58
N GLY A 412 9.30 -7.25 -3.23
CA GLY A 412 9.74 -8.05 -2.08
C GLY A 412 9.40 -7.40 -0.75
N TYR A 413 8.91 -8.18 0.22
CA TYR A 413 8.71 -7.70 1.60
C TYR A 413 10.03 -7.48 2.35
N ALA A 414 11.14 -8.06 1.89
CA ALA A 414 12.47 -7.86 2.43
C ALA A 414 13.33 -6.91 1.57
N ASP A 415 12.71 -6.07 0.74
CA ASP A 415 13.41 -5.06 -0.05
C ASP A 415 14.01 -3.98 0.87
N GLY A 416 15.34 -4.00 0.97
CA GLY A 416 16.14 -3.06 1.74
C GLY A 416 16.86 -2.02 0.87
N LEU A 417 16.40 -1.79 -0.36
CA LEU A 417 16.89 -0.70 -1.23
C LEU A 417 15.76 0.23 -1.70
N ILE A 418 14.54 -0.30 -1.87
CA ILE A 418 13.32 0.48 -2.10
C ILE A 418 12.27 0.00 -1.10
N PRO A 419 11.71 0.84 -0.21
CA PRO A 419 10.72 0.38 0.75
C PRO A 419 9.45 -0.14 0.07
N THR A 420 9.08 -1.38 0.38
CA THR A 420 7.94 -2.13 -0.20
C THR A 420 6.64 -1.32 -0.25
N ASP A 421 6.37 -0.56 0.82
CA ASP A 421 5.23 0.33 0.97
C ASP A 421 5.05 1.36 -0.15
N VAL A 422 6.14 1.77 -0.83
CA VAL A 422 6.06 2.74 -1.93
C VAL A 422 5.26 2.17 -3.11
N SER A 423 5.27 0.84 -3.29
CA SER A 423 4.48 0.19 -4.34
C SER A 423 3.01 0.04 -4.00
N ARG A 424 2.65 -0.03 -2.70
CA ARG A 424 1.26 0.10 -2.28
C ARG A 424 0.73 1.51 -2.60
N VAL A 425 1.50 2.56 -2.28
CA VAL A 425 1.08 3.95 -2.55
C VAL A 425 0.83 4.18 -4.05
N LEU A 426 1.71 3.69 -4.93
CA LEU A 426 1.48 3.78 -6.39
C LEU A 426 0.16 3.10 -6.81
N TYR A 427 -0.13 1.92 -6.26
CA TYR A 427 -1.34 1.16 -6.57
C TYR A 427 -2.60 1.83 -6.01
N ASP A 428 -2.57 2.27 -4.76
CA ASP A 428 -3.70 2.91 -4.07
C ASP A 428 -4.06 4.28 -4.70
N GLU A 429 -3.06 5.10 -5.10
CA GLU A 429 -3.28 6.38 -5.79
C GLU A 429 -3.78 6.18 -7.23
N THR A 430 -3.22 5.21 -7.97
CA THR A 430 -3.75 4.81 -9.29
C THR A 430 -5.17 4.29 -9.19
N TRP A 431 -5.47 3.47 -8.18
CA TRP A 431 -6.82 2.97 -7.92
C TRP A 431 -7.80 4.11 -7.64
N ALA A 432 -7.41 5.11 -6.83
CA ALA A 432 -8.25 6.28 -6.56
C ALA A 432 -8.52 7.11 -7.83
N ALA A 433 -7.51 7.31 -8.68
CA ALA A 433 -7.65 8.04 -9.94
C ALA A 433 -8.53 7.29 -10.97
N MET A 434 -8.33 5.98 -11.13
CA MET A 434 -9.11 5.15 -12.07
C MET A 434 -10.55 4.91 -11.59
N ALA A 435 -10.76 4.71 -10.29
CA ALA A 435 -12.10 4.59 -9.70
C ALA A 435 -12.92 5.89 -9.84
N ALA A 436 -12.28 7.06 -9.78
CA ALA A 436 -12.93 8.35 -10.07
C ALA A 436 -13.41 8.47 -11.53
N ARG A 437 -12.88 7.63 -12.44
CA ARG A 437 -13.30 7.51 -13.84
C ARG A 437 -14.21 6.30 -14.11
N GLY A 438 -14.51 5.50 -13.08
CA GLY A 438 -15.40 4.33 -13.19
C GLY A 438 -14.74 3.06 -13.74
N VAL A 439 -13.41 2.98 -13.71
CA VAL A 439 -12.62 1.80 -14.09
C VAL A 439 -12.15 1.09 -12.81
N ASP A 440 -12.25 -0.25 -12.75
CA ASP A 440 -11.59 -1.00 -11.69
C ASP A 440 -10.13 -1.22 -12.06
N LEU A 441 -9.21 -1.00 -11.11
CA LEU A 441 -7.78 -1.21 -11.35
C LEU A 441 -7.49 -2.70 -11.58
N ASP A 442 -8.26 -3.57 -10.93
CA ASP A 442 -8.19 -5.02 -11.01
C ASP A 442 -8.40 -5.57 -12.44
N ASP A 443 -9.07 -4.83 -13.33
CA ASP A 443 -9.29 -5.21 -14.73
C ASP A 443 -7.99 -5.23 -15.55
N PHE A 444 -6.95 -4.51 -15.11
CA PHE A 444 -5.72 -4.33 -15.91
C PHE A 444 -4.40 -4.21 -15.14
N TRP A 445 -4.38 -3.95 -13.83
CA TRP A 445 -3.17 -3.92 -13.01
C TRP A 445 -3.30 -4.88 -11.81
N ARG A 446 -2.33 -5.79 -11.66
CA ARG A 446 -2.22 -6.70 -10.50
C ARG A 446 -0.92 -6.44 -9.74
N LEU A 447 -0.99 -6.27 -8.42
CA LEU A 447 0.17 -6.07 -7.55
C LEU A 447 0.39 -7.32 -6.68
N PHE A 448 1.63 -7.83 -6.64
CA PHE A 448 2.03 -8.97 -5.80
C PHE A 448 3.09 -8.57 -4.78
N PHE A 449 2.85 -8.85 -3.50
CA PHE A 449 3.92 -8.79 -2.49
C PHE A 449 4.53 -10.17 -2.28
N VAL A 450 5.87 -10.22 -2.20
CA VAL A 450 6.63 -11.48 -2.18
C VAL A 450 7.31 -11.65 -0.81
N PRO A 451 6.86 -12.62 0.02
CA PRO A 451 7.46 -12.93 1.32
C PRO A 451 8.96 -13.18 1.24
N GLY A 452 9.72 -12.54 2.12
CA GLY A 452 11.19 -12.71 2.25
C GLY A 452 12.04 -12.38 1.02
N MET A 453 11.48 -12.06 -0.15
CA MET A 453 12.25 -11.64 -1.31
C MET A 453 12.87 -10.26 -1.07
N GLN A 454 14.14 -10.11 -1.44
CA GLN A 454 14.89 -8.86 -1.38
C GLN A 454 14.69 -8.00 -2.65
N HIS A 455 15.45 -6.92 -2.80
CA HIS A 455 15.37 -6.06 -3.98
C HIS A 455 15.54 -6.83 -5.30
N CYS A 456 14.45 -6.88 -6.07
CA CYS A 456 14.32 -7.54 -7.38
C CYS A 456 14.58 -9.05 -7.47
N SER A 457 15.34 -9.67 -6.56
CA SER A 457 15.73 -11.08 -6.61
C SER A 457 16.39 -11.52 -5.31
N GLY A 458 16.57 -12.83 -5.12
CA GLY A 458 17.09 -13.39 -3.87
C GLY A 458 16.12 -13.26 -2.71
N GLY A 459 16.44 -13.87 -1.56
CA GLY A 459 15.56 -13.81 -0.40
C GLY A 459 16.21 -14.23 0.91
N VAL A 460 15.62 -13.76 2.01
CA VAL A 460 15.95 -14.12 3.38
C VAL A 460 15.07 -15.27 3.88
N TYR A 461 15.50 -15.91 4.97
CA TYR A 461 14.76 -16.94 5.69
C TYR A 461 14.34 -18.16 4.82
N ASP A 462 15.10 -18.42 3.75
CA ASP A 462 14.79 -19.39 2.69
C ASP A 462 13.38 -19.27 2.08
N ALA A 463 12.77 -18.08 2.14
CA ALA A 463 11.46 -17.81 1.54
C ALA A 463 11.46 -18.03 0.01
N PRO A 464 10.36 -18.54 -0.58
CA PRO A 464 10.24 -18.67 -2.04
C PRO A 464 10.20 -17.33 -2.74
N TRP A 465 11.11 -17.15 -3.70
CA TRP A 465 11.30 -15.88 -4.41
C TRP A 465 11.42 -16.02 -5.92
N TYR A 466 11.66 -17.22 -6.46
CA TYR A 466 11.81 -17.44 -7.90
C TYR A 466 10.46 -17.74 -8.57
N PHE A 467 10.04 -16.88 -9.50
CA PHE A 467 8.78 -17.01 -10.26
C PHE A 467 8.86 -16.37 -11.67
N GLY A 468 10.03 -16.36 -12.31
CA GLY A 468 10.20 -15.76 -13.65
C GLY A 468 10.29 -14.23 -13.69
N GLY A 469 10.30 -13.56 -12.52
CA GLY A 469 10.40 -12.10 -12.44
C GLY A 469 11.67 -11.53 -13.10
N SER A 470 11.62 -10.24 -13.44
CA SER A 470 12.72 -9.51 -14.08
C SER A 470 14.00 -9.57 -13.24
N GLY A 471 15.04 -10.22 -13.78
CA GLY A 471 16.34 -10.42 -13.12
C GLY A 471 16.46 -11.69 -12.27
N HIS A 472 15.39 -12.46 -12.06
CA HIS A 472 15.44 -13.68 -11.24
C HIS A 472 16.32 -14.75 -11.90
N ALA A 473 16.21 -14.91 -13.22
CA ALA A 473 17.08 -15.80 -13.99
C ALA A 473 18.57 -15.42 -13.83
N ALA A 474 18.90 -14.14 -14.03
CA ALA A 474 20.25 -13.61 -13.87
C ALA A 474 20.87 -13.90 -12.48
N ALA A 475 20.07 -13.86 -11.41
CA ALA A 475 20.52 -14.13 -10.05
C ALA A 475 20.89 -15.61 -9.80
N LEU A 476 20.33 -16.57 -10.56
CA LEU A 476 20.76 -17.99 -10.50
C LEU A 476 21.75 -18.37 -11.62
N GLU A 477 21.66 -17.77 -12.82
CA GLU A 477 22.67 -17.99 -13.88
C GLU A 477 24.06 -17.51 -13.42
N GLY A 478 24.14 -16.47 -12.58
CA GLY A 478 25.38 -16.04 -11.92
C GLY A 478 26.06 -17.11 -11.04
N ASN A 479 25.32 -18.14 -10.62
CA ASN A 479 25.85 -19.32 -9.91
C ASN A 479 26.22 -20.48 -10.86
N GLY A 480 26.34 -20.23 -12.18
CA GLY A 480 26.69 -21.23 -13.18
C GLY A 480 25.55 -22.17 -13.57
N GLN A 481 24.30 -21.71 -13.45
CA GLN A 481 23.09 -22.48 -13.73
C GLN A 481 22.41 -21.98 -15.02
N HIS A 482 21.43 -22.71 -15.56
CA HIS A 482 20.59 -22.28 -16.68
C HIS A 482 19.14 -22.33 -16.23
N VAL A 483 18.48 -21.18 -16.22
CA VAL A 483 17.25 -20.99 -15.45
C VAL A 483 16.22 -20.15 -16.20
N PHE A 484 15.45 -20.82 -17.03
CA PHE A 484 14.31 -20.29 -17.76
C PHE A 484 13.43 -21.49 -18.20
N PRO A 485 12.09 -21.38 -18.15
CA PRO A 485 11.28 -20.50 -17.30
C PRO A 485 11.50 -20.80 -15.79
N VAL A 486 10.48 -21.17 -15.01
CA VAL A 486 10.72 -21.75 -13.68
C VAL A 486 11.32 -23.16 -13.83
N PRO A 487 12.55 -23.42 -13.34
CA PRO A 487 13.23 -24.69 -13.62
C PRO A 487 12.48 -25.92 -13.12
N GLY A 488 12.08 -26.78 -14.06
CA GLY A 488 11.29 -28.00 -13.81
C GLY A 488 9.78 -27.81 -13.92
N VAL A 489 9.28 -26.57 -14.02
CA VAL A 489 7.84 -26.27 -14.17
C VAL A 489 7.65 -25.09 -15.14
N ASP A 490 7.60 -25.41 -16.44
CA ASP A 490 7.37 -24.46 -17.53
C ASP A 490 5.85 -24.22 -17.71
N ASP A 491 5.28 -23.38 -16.84
CA ASP A 491 3.87 -22.95 -16.94
C ASP A 491 3.63 -21.53 -16.42
N ALA A 492 2.47 -20.97 -16.81
CA ALA A 492 1.98 -19.65 -16.39
C ALA A 492 1.49 -19.56 -14.93
N ARG A 493 1.47 -20.67 -14.18
CA ARG A 493 1.19 -20.65 -12.74
C ARG A 493 2.46 -20.37 -11.93
N HIS A 494 3.62 -20.79 -12.42
CA HIS A 494 4.91 -20.59 -11.75
C HIS A 494 5.69 -19.40 -12.34
N ASP A 495 5.55 -19.13 -13.64
CA ASP A 495 6.26 -18.05 -14.32
C ASP A 495 5.37 -16.84 -14.63
N VAL A 496 5.67 -15.69 -14.02
CA VAL A 496 4.87 -14.47 -14.14
C VAL A 496 4.98 -13.80 -15.52
N LEU A 497 6.05 -14.04 -16.28
CA LEU A 497 6.15 -13.53 -17.65
C LEU A 497 5.22 -14.33 -18.57
N LEU A 498 5.15 -15.65 -18.39
CA LEU A 498 4.16 -16.50 -19.07
C LEU A 498 2.72 -16.14 -18.65
N ALA A 499 2.48 -15.87 -17.37
CA ALA A 499 1.18 -15.43 -16.87
C ALA A 499 0.71 -14.09 -17.49
N LEU A 500 1.62 -13.14 -17.65
CA LEU A 500 1.34 -11.87 -18.32
C LEU A 500 1.04 -12.06 -19.81
N VAL A 501 1.76 -12.95 -20.49
CA VAL A 501 1.47 -13.34 -21.89
C VAL A 501 0.08 -13.97 -22.00
N GLU A 502 -0.27 -14.92 -21.13
CA GLU A 502 -1.59 -15.56 -21.13
C GLU A 502 -2.72 -14.56 -20.87
N TRP A 503 -2.51 -13.57 -19.98
CA TRP A 503 -3.51 -12.52 -19.74
C TRP A 503 -3.72 -11.62 -20.98
N VAL A 504 -2.65 -11.23 -21.67
CA VAL A 504 -2.66 -10.32 -22.83
C VAL A 504 -3.13 -10.99 -24.14
N GLU A 505 -2.92 -12.30 -24.28
CA GLU A 505 -3.28 -13.05 -25.50
C GLU A 505 -4.53 -13.92 -25.33
N GLY A 506 -4.77 -14.48 -24.13
CA GLY A 506 -5.93 -15.32 -23.82
C GLY A 506 -7.17 -14.57 -23.31
N GLY A 507 -7.02 -13.37 -22.75
CA GLY A 507 -8.14 -12.53 -22.31
C GLY A 507 -8.91 -13.05 -21.09
N GLY A 508 -8.28 -13.86 -20.24
CA GLY A 508 -8.87 -14.42 -19.02
C GLY A 508 -9.00 -13.42 -17.86
N GLU A 509 -9.45 -13.91 -16.70
CA GLU A 509 -9.77 -13.11 -15.49
C GLU A 509 -8.55 -12.46 -14.77
N GLY A 510 -7.38 -12.50 -15.39
CA GLY A 510 -6.13 -11.90 -14.88
C GLY A 510 -5.35 -12.76 -13.89
N VAL A 511 -4.10 -12.36 -13.69
CA VAL A 511 -3.16 -13.07 -12.80
C VAL A 511 -3.53 -12.78 -11.34
N ARG A 512 -4.00 -13.79 -10.61
CA ARG A 512 -4.40 -13.68 -9.18
C ARG A 512 -3.48 -14.44 -8.21
N GLU A 513 -2.83 -15.48 -8.70
CA GLU A 513 -1.89 -16.34 -7.97
C GLU A 513 -0.69 -16.61 -8.88
N ILE A 514 0.51 -16.60 -8.31
CA ILE A 514 1.75 -17.13 -8.93
C ILE A 514 2.45 -18.00 -7.88
N VAL A 515 3.00 -19.16 -8.24
CA VAL A 515 3.71 -20.03 -7.30
C VAL A 515 5.20 -19.72 -7.30
N ALA A 516 5.62 -18.97 -6.28
CA ALA A 516 7.02 -18.68 -6.02
C ALA A 516 7.75 -19.92 -5.47
N THR A 517 9.01 -20.08 -5.89
CA THR A 517 9.86 -21.23 -5.61
C THR A 517 11.15 -20.84 -4.88
N LYS A 518 11.57 -21.64 -3.90
CA LYS A 518 12.92 -21.65 -3.33
C LYS A 518 13.61 -22.94 -3.77
N PHE A 519 14.82 -22.84 -4.30
CA PHE A 519 15.70 -24.00 -4.52
C PHE A 519 16.64 -24.20 -3.33
N SER A 520 17.03 -25.43 -3.04
CA SER A 520 17.91 -25.74 -1.89
C SER A 520 19.27 -25.04 -2.04
N ASN A 521 19.57 -24.08 -1.15
CA ASN A 521 20.72 -23.16 -1.27
C ASN A 521 20.77 -22.45 -2.64
N ASP A 522 19.61 -22.06 -3.17
CA ASP A 522 19.45 -21.40 -4.48
C ASP A 522 20.18 -22.14 -5.62
N THR A 523 20.19 -23.47 -5.52
CA THR A 523 20.83 -24.39 -6.48
C THR A 523 19.78 -25.31 -7.08
N VAL A 524 19.37 -25.06 -8.32
CA VAL A 524 18.33 -25.82 -9.04
C VAL A 524 18.65 -27.32 -9.09
N GLY A 525 19.91 -27.68 -9.32
CA GLY A 525 20.37 -29.08 -9.31
C GLY A 525 20.31 -29.79 -7.95
N LYS A 526 19.96 -29.10 -6.86
CA LYS A 526 19.67 -29.68 -5.54
C LYS A 526 18.16 -29.84 -5.28
N GLY A 527 17.31 -29.45 -6.24
CA GLY A 527 15.86 -29.52 -6.14
C GLY A 527 15.21 -28.32 -5.45
N VAL A 528 13.88 -28.33 -5.49
CA VAL A 528 13.01 -27.41 -4.76
C VAL A 528 13.14 -27.68 -3.26
N LEU A 529 13.31 -26.62 -2.46
CA LEU A 529 13.24 -26.67 -1.01
C LEU A 529 11.81 -26.42 -0.51
N ARG A 530 11.15 -25.39 -1.05
CA ARG A 530 9.78 -25.00 -0.72
C ARG A 530 9.13 -24.14 -1.80
N GLN A 531 7.80 -24.19 -1.89
CA GLN A 531 7.00 -23.31 -2.75
C GLN A 531 5.83 -22.68 -1.97
N ARG A 532 5.45 -21.46 -2.33
CA ARG A 532 4.26 -20.77 -1.82
C ARG A 532 3.55 -20.07 -2.98
N PRO A 533 2.21 -20.06 -3.03
CA PRO A 533 1.51 -19.06 -3.83
C PRO A 533 1.82 -17.66 -3.28
N ILE A 534 2.11 -16.71 -4.17
CA ILE A 534 2.03 -15.27 -3.92
C ILE A 534 0.76 -14.74 -4.60
N CYS A 535 0.08 -13.82 -3.94
CA CYS A 535 -1.30 -13.48 -4.25
C CYS A 535 -1.43 -12.02 -4.68
N SER A 536 -2.38 -11.73 -5.57
CA SER A 536 -2.68 -10.35 -5.94
C SER A 536 -3.25 -9.60 -4.72
N TYR A 537 -2.56 -8.55 -4.30
CA TYR A 537 -2.98 -7.61 -3.25
C TYR A 537 -4.43 -7.14 -3.48
N PRO A 538 -5.29 -7.08 -2.45
CA PRO A 538 -5.04 -7.28 -1.02
C PRO A 538 -5.16 -8.75 -0.54
N GLY A 539 -4.87 -9.72 -1.40
CA GLY A 539 -4.73 -11.13 -1.02
C GLY A 539 -3.39 -11.52 -0.43
N TYR A 540 -3.41 -12.60 0.33
CA TYR A 540 -2.28 -13.25 0.97
C TYR A 540 -2.46 -14.78 0.93
N ALA A 541 -1.38 -15.53 1.07
CA ALA A 541 -1.44 -16.99 1.12
C ALA A 541 -1.77 -17.47 2.53
N SER A 542 -2.69 -18.43 2.65
CA SER A 542 -3.04 -19.08 3.91
C SER A 542 -2.95 -20.60 3.78
N TRP A 543 -2.31 -21.23 4.76
CA TRP A 543 -2.10 -22.68 4.86
C TRP A 543 -3.36 -23.41 5.32
N ASP A 544 -3.59 -24.62 4.82
CA ASP A 544 -4.78 -25.44 5.08
C ASP A 544 -4.86 -26.05 6.51
N GLY A 545 -3.79 -25.88 7.30
CA GLY A 545 -3.66 -26.39 8.66
C GLY A 545 -3.25 -27.87 8.77
N LYS A 546 -2.92 -28.55 7.67
CA LYS A 546 -2.76 -30.02 7.63
C LYS A 546 -1.72 -30.56 6.63
N GLY A 547 -1.66 -29.98 5.43
CA GLY A 547 -0.75 -30.40 4.36
C GLY A 547 0.69 -30.01 4.66
N ASP A 548 1.63 -30.51 3.85
CA ASP A 548 3.03 -30.11 3.95
C ASP A 548 3.14 -28.59 3.76
N VAL A 549 3.67 -27.87 4.76
CA VAL A 549 3.88 -26.43 4.66
C VAL A 549 4.74 -26.08 3.45
N ASP A 550 5.70 -26.93 3.07
CA ASP A 550 6.64 -26.63 2.01
C ASP A 550 6.13 -26.90 0.58
N ALA A 551 4.94 -27.48 0.46
CA ALA A 551 4.23 -27.69 -0.80
C ALA A 551 3.17 -26.60 -1.06
N ALA A 552 3.24 -25.91 -2.20
CA ALA A 552 2.29 -24.86 -2.57
C ALA A 552 0.82 -25.33 -2.67
N SER A 553 0.58 -26.64 -2.85
CA SER A 553 -0.76 -27.25 -2.84
C SER A 553 -1.47 -27.20 -1.49
N SER A 554 -0.73 -27.01 -0.39
CA SER A 554 -1.26 -26.90 0.98
C SER A 554 -1.65 -25.46 1.34
N TRP A 555 -1.53 -24.53 0.40
CA TRP A 555 -1.81 -23.11 0.58
C TRP A 555 -2.87 -22.65 -0.43
N SER A 556 -3.58 -21.59 -0.09
CA SER A 556 -4.53 -20.94 -1.00
C SER A 556 -4.41 -19.43 -0.92
N CYS A 557 -4.55 -18.75 -2.06
CA CYS A 557 -4.70 -17.31 -2.08
C CYS A 557 -6.07 -16.90 -1.53
N VAL A 558 -6.08 -16.45 -0.29
CA VAL A 558 -7.23 -15.79 0.33
C VAL A 558 -7.07 -14.29 0.15
N VAL A 559 -8.06 -13.63 -0.43
CA VAL A 559 -8.20 -12.18 -0.22
C VAL A 559 -8.41 -11.97 1.28
N GLN A 560 -7.77 -10.97 1.93
CA GLN A 560 -8.29 -10.53 3.23
C GLN A 560 -9.59 -9.75 3.00
N VAL A 561 -10.61 -10.47 2.53
CA VAL A 561 -11.96 -9.95 2.53
C VAL A 561 -12.28 -9.74 3.99
N VAL A 562 -12.57 -8.49 4.37
CA VAL A 562 -13.46 -8.24 5.50
C VAL A 562 -14.89 -8.55 5.04
N VAL A 563 -15.11 -9.80 4.60
CA VAL A 563 -16.29 -10.51 5.09
C VAL A 563 -16.04 -10.57 6.58
N GLU A 564 -17.07 -10.28 7.36
CA GLU A 564 -16.94 -10.22 8.80
C GLU A 564 -16.67 -11.63 9.40
N ASP A 565 -16.38 -12.70 8.61
CA ASP A 565 -16.64 -14.12 8.94
C ASP A 565 -15.63 -14.90 9.81
N GLN A 566 -14.43 -14.39 10.10
CA GLN A 566 -13.68 -14.83 11.30
C GLN A 566 -13.95 -13.95 12.54
N VAL A 567 -14.79 -12.93 12.37
CA VAL A 567 -15.49 -12.22 13.45
C VAL A 567 -16.94 -12.75 13.59
N SER A 568 -17.59 -13.27 12.52
CA SER A 568 -19.01 -13.68 12.51
C SER A 568 -19.27 -14.95 13.30
N LEU A 569 -18.31 -15.86 13.49
CA LEU A 569 -18.48 -16.96 14.45
C LEU A 569 -18.39 -16.50 15.93
N TRP A 570 -18.13 -15.21 16.17
CA TRP A 570 -18.31 -14.53 17.45
C TRP A 570 -19.30 -13.33 17.42
N ILE A 571 -19.85 -12.96 16.25
CA ILE A 571 -20.85 -11.86 16.09
C ILE A 571 -22.20 -12.33 15.52
N THR A 572 -22.32 -13.56 14.99
CA THR A 572 -23.62 -14.25 14.85
C THR A 572 -24.13 -14.85 16.16
N GLY A 573 -23.33 -14.75 17.23
CA GLY A 573 -23.81 -14.69 18.61
C GLY A 573 -24.58 -13.39 18.88
N SER A 574 -25.68 -13.18 18.14
CA SER A 574 -26.72 -12.15 18.24
C SER A 574 -26.44 -10.94 19.15
N LEU A 575 -26.15 -9.78 18.54
CA LEU A 575 -26.51 -8.45 19.05
C LEU A 575 -26.22 -7.38 17.99
N GLU A 576 -27.21 -6.58 17.58
CA GLU A 576 -26.97 -5.52 16.59
C GLU A 576 -26.31 -4.29 17.24
N ASN A 577 -25.14 -3.90 16.72
CA ASN A 577 -24.48 -2.63 17.05
C ASN A 577 -24.73 -1.61 15.93
N MET A 578 -25.70 -0.73 16.18
CA MET A 578 -26.05 0.42 15.35
C MET A 578 -25.06 1.58 15.53
N CYS A 579 -25.09 2.58 14.63
CA CYS A 579 -24.55 3.92 14.81
C CYS A 579 -23.03 3.90 15.03
N GLY A 580 -22.33 3.31 14.06
CA GLY A 580 -20.88 3.30 14.04
C GLY A 580 -20.25 4.67 13.76
N ARG A 581 -21.00 5.69 13.30
CA ARG A 581 -20.48 7.04 12.98
C ARG A 581 -21.51 8.16 13.17
N TYR A 582 -21.02 9.38 13.40
CA TYR A 582 -21.84 10.59 13.40
C TYR A 582 -21.16 11.79 12.70
N ALA A 583 -21.80 12.96 12.65
CA ALA A 583 -21.21 14.20 12.13
C ALA A 583 -21.22 15.32 13.16
N LEU A 584 -20.10 16.01 13.32
CA LEU A 584 -19.96 17.25 14.10
C LEU A 584 -18.83 18.09 13.50
N ALA A 585 -19.17 18.96 12.56
CA ALA A 585 -18.25 19.88 11.89
C ALA A 585 -18.38 21.33 12.41
N LEU A 586 -18.97 21.51 13.59
CA LEU A 586 -19.12 22.80 14.27
C LEU A 586 -17.98 23.02 15.28
N ARG A 587 -17.55 24.27 15.43
CA ARG A 587 -16.60 24.70 16.45
C ARG A 587 -17.23 24.66 17.86
N PRO A 588 -16.45 24.40 18.93
CA PRO A 588 -16.89 24.55 20.31
C PRO A 588 -17.67 25.84 20.60
N SER A 589 -17.22 26.99 20.11
CA SER A 589 -17.91 28.29 20.26
C SER A 589 -19.31 28.30 19.61
N GLN A 590 -19.48 27.65 18.46
CA GLN A 590 -20.77 27.52 17.77
C GLN A 590 -21.69 26.56 18.52
N ILE A 591 -21.16 25.41 18.97
CA ILE A 591 -21.92 24.43 19.73
C ILE A 591 -22.39 25.03 21.06
N ARG A 592 -21.49 25.68 21.80
CA ARG A 592 -21.80 26.41 23.05
C ARG A 592 -22.98 27.34 22.84
N ARG A 593 -22.91 28.19 21.82
CA ARG A 593 -23.98 29.14 21.51
C ARG A 593 -25.31 28.45 21.22
N MET A 594 -25.31 27.38 20.42
CA MET A 594 -26.55 26.64 20.12
C MET A 594 -27.15 25.99 21.36
N LEU A 595 -26.33 25.48 22.28
CA LEU A 595 -26.80 24.96 23.57
C LEU A 595 -27.34 26.09 24.48
N GLU A 596 -26.68 27.24 24.54
CA GLU A 596 -27.13 28.40 25.31
C GLU A 596 -28.43 29.01 24.74
N ASP A 597 -28.59 29.05 23.41
CA ASP A 597 -29.83 29.44 22.72
C ASP A 597 -30.99 28.42 23.00
N ASP A 598 -30.67 27.15 23.30
CA ASP A 598 -31.59 26.05 23.65
C ASP A 598 -31.82 25.86 25.18
N ASP A 599 -31.53 26.86 26.03
CA ASP A 599 -31.65 26.80 27.51
C ASP A 599 -30.84 25.66 28.18
N MET A 600 -29.62 25.42 27.65
CA MET A 600 -28.59 24.53 28.20
C MET A 600 -27.32 25.34 28.50
N PRO A 601 -27.16 25.90 29.72
CA PRO A 601 -26.03 26.78 30.05
C PRO A 601 -24.68 26.05 30.01
N VAL A 602 -23.61 26.79 29.69
CA VAL A 602 -22.24 26.27 29.58
C VAL A 602 -21.28 27.11 30.43
N ASP A 603 -20.90 26.64 31.62
CA ASP A 603 -19.92 27.31 32.49
C ASP A 603 -18.49 27.24 31.91
N ASP A 604 -18.13 26.11 31.32
CA ASP A 604 -16.79 25.74 30.87
C ASP A 604 -16.86 24.99 29.52
N ALA A 605 -15.90 25.23 28.63
CA ALA A 605 -15.86 24.70 27.28
C ALA A 605 -14.43 24.66 26.71
N PRO A 606 -14.07 23.69 25.85
CA PRO A 606 -12.77 23.65 25.21
C PRO A 606 -12.61 24.81 24.21
N GLU A 607 -11.36 25.25 24.02
CA GLU A 607 -10.99 26.22 22.99
C GLU A 607 -11.28 25.68 21.57
N ASP A 608 -11.54 26.59 20.63
CA ASP A 608 -11.94 26.25 19.25
C ASP A 608 -10.84 25.52 18.46
N GLU A 609 -9.58 25.80 18.80
CA GLU A 609 -8.35 25.36 18.14
C GLU A 609 -7.29 25.11 19.22
N GLY A 610 -6.21 24.35 18.92
CA GLY A 610 -5.14 24.05 19.89
C GLY A 610 -5.18 22.64 20.52
N GLN A 611 -4.21 22.34 21.39
CA GLN A 611 -3.98 20.99 21.92
C GLN A 611 -5.11 20.53 22.84
N GLY A 612 -5.86 19.50 22.40
CA GLY A 612 -7.02 18.95 23.13
C GLY A 612 -8.37 19.44 22.60
N SER A 613 -8.40 20.39 21.66
CA SER A 613 -9.62 20.78 20.95
C SER A 613 -10.31 19.57 20.30
N PRO A 614 -11.66 19.49 20.32
CA PRO A 614 -12.40 18.34 19.79
C PRO A 614 -12.42 18.34 18.26
N ARG A 615 -12.38 17.16 17.64
CA ARG A 615 -12.22 17.01 16.19
C ARG A 615 -13.47 17.45 15.42
N GLN A 616 -13.35 18.55 14.68
CA GLN A 616 -14.36 18.99 13.72
C GLN A 616 -14.34 18.08 12.47
N THR A 617 -15.38 17.26 12.27
CA THR A 617 -15.46 16.32 11.14
C THR A 617 -16.89 15.96 10.75
N TYR A 618 -17.13 15.85 9.44
CA TYR A 618 -18.37 15.34 8.86
C TYR A 618 -18.44 13.80 8.93
N ASN A 619 -17.33 13.12 9.22
CA ASN A 619 -17.22 11.66 9.34
C ASN A 619 -16.54 11.35 10.68
N PHE A 620 -17.33 11.37 11.75
CA PHE A 620 -16.85 11.13 13.11
C PHE A 620 -16.85 9.62 13.40
N ALA A 621 -15.67 9.07 13.67
CA ALA A 621 -15.45 7.64 13.87
C ALA A 621 -15.03 7.31 15.31
N PRO A 622 -15.20 6.06 15.77
CA PRO A 622 -14.73 5.58 17.06
C PRO A 622 -13.25 5.87 17.29
N GLY A 623 -12.90 6.20 18.54
CA GLY A 623 -11.54 6.55 18.93
C GLY A 623 -11.14 8.02 18.70
N TYR A 624 -11.98 8.85 18.06
CA TYR A 624 -11.77 10.29 17.96
C TYR A 624 -12.29 11.06 19.20
N HIS A 625 -11.76 12.26 19.42
CA HIS A 625 -12.15 13.14 20.54
C HIS A 625 -13.27 14.10 20.13
N GLY A 626 -14.43 13.98 20.77
CA GLY A 626 -15.67 14.69 20.44
C GLY A 626 -16.21 15.52 21.61
N VAL A 627 -17.24 16.32 21.34
CA VAL A 627 -17.87 17.20 22.34
C VAL A 627 -18.89 16.43 23.17
N VAL A 628 -18.65 16.40 24.48
CA VAL A 628 -19.57 15.85 25.48
C VAL A 628 -20.01 16.95 26.42
N TYR A 629 -21.32 17.20 26.53
CA TYR A 629 -21.94 18.12 27.48
C TYR A 629 -22.35 17.36 28.75
N ARG A 630 -21.97 17.86 29.92
CA ARG A 630 -22.15 17.15 31.21
C ARG A 630 -22.16 18.09 32.41
N ALA A 631 -22.77 17.66 33.51
CA ALA A 631 -22.59 18.33 34.80
C ALA A 631 -21.12 18.27 35.25
N ASP A 632 -20.63 19.37 35.83
CA ASP A 632 -19.28 19.42 36.41
C ASP A 632 -19.28 18.73 37.78
N VAL A 633 -18.66 17.55 37.82
CA VAL A 633 -18.59 16.66 38.98
C VAL A 633 -17.24 15.91 38.96
N PRO A 634 -16.72 15.46 40.12
CA PRO A 634 -15.42 14.79 40.20
C PRO A 634 -15.32 13.55 39.31
N ASP A 635 -14.11 13.11 38.99
CA ASP A 635 -13.81 11.93 38.15
C ASP A 635 -14.44 10.61 38.64
N ARG A 636 -14.85 10.55 39.91
CA ARG A 636 -15.58 9.41 40.49
C ARG A 636 -17.08 9.42 40.14
N GLY A 637 -17.58 10.47 39.52
CA GLY A 637 -19.00 10.71 39.29
C GLY A 637 -19.67 11.42 40.48
N ALA A 638 -20.91 11.83 40.27
CA ALA A 638 -21.73 12.43 41.31
C ALA A 638 -22.04 11.41 42.44
N GLY A 639 -22.08 11.88 43.70
CA GLY A 639 -22.59 11.10 44.84
C GLY A 639 -21.56 10.37 45.70
N HIS A 640 -20.32 10.19 45.25
CA HIS A 640 -19.26 9.53 46.03
C HIS A 640 -18.67 10.40 47.17
N GLY A 641 -19.53 11.13 47.88
CA GLY A 641 -19.18 12.31 48.68
C GLY A 641 -19.40 12.24 50.20
N ARG A 642 -19.64 11.06 50.82
CA ARG A 642 -19.61 10.90 52.29
C ARG A 642 -19.54 9.43 52.72
N HIS A 643 -18.34 8.95 53.10
CA HIS A 643 -18.08 8.10 54.28
C HIS A 643 -16.56 7.80 54.38
N GLN A 644 -16.05 7.84 55.62
CA GLN A 644 -14.78 7.34 56.20
C GLN A 644 -13.75 6.65 55.25
N GLY A 645 -12.44 6.94 55.29
CA GLY A 645 -11.69 7.94 56.06
C GLY A 645 -10.43 7.40 56.76
N ASN A 646 -9.28 7.36 56.07
CA ASN A 646 -7.96 7.47 56.70
C ASN A 646 -6.87 7.93 55.70
N SER A 647 -5.66 8.19 56.21
CA SER A 647 -4.42 8.64 55.55
C SER A 647 -3.95 7.78 54.35
N GLN A 648 -3.03 8.22 53.46
CA GLN A 648 -1.96 9.21 53.64
C GLN A 648 -1.35 9.70 52.29
N GLN A 649 -0.94 10.98 52.20
CA GLN A 649 -0.07 11.60 51.17
C GLN A 649 -0.59 11.57 49.70
N ASP A 650 -0.29 12.53 48.82
CA ASP A 650 0.67 13.66 48.84
C ASP A 650 0.01 15.06 48.72
N GLY A 651 0.84 16.11 48.85
CA GLY A 651 0.54 17.48 48.41
C GLY A 651 1.56 17.94 47.36
N ALA A 652 1.70 19.22 47.00
CA ALA A 652 0.95 20.44 47.32
C ALA A 652 1.40 21.56 46.34
N ALA A 653 0.66 22.64 46.07
CA ALA A 653 -0.78 22.94 46.13
C ALA A 653 -0.99 24.35 45.51
N SER A 654 -2.23 24.77 45.24
CA SER A 654 -2.56 26.21 45.14
C SER A 654 -3.82 26.52 45.95
N SER A 655 -3.83 27.68 46.59
CA SER A 655 -4.84 28.09 47.57
C SER A 655 -5.82 29.10 47.00
N GLN A 656 -7.11 28.91 47.26
CA GLN A 656 -8.02 30.03 47.54
C GLN A 656 -9.10 29.62 48.55
N SER A 657 -9.63 30.60 49.27
CA SER A 657 -10.35 30.41 50.54
C SER A 657 -11.85 30.15 50.38
N HIS A 658 -12.39 29.20 51.15
CA HIS A 658 -13.83 29.12 51.38
C HIS A 658 -14.32 30.26 52.29
N SER A 659 -15.33 30.99 51.81
CA SER A 659 -16.35 31.62 52.67
C SER A 659 -17.62 30.79 52.55
N ASN A 660 -18.15 30.30 53.67
CA ASN A 660 -19.41 29.56 53.69
C ASN A 660 -20.60 30.53 53.60
N GLU A 661 -21.38 30.45 52.53
CA GLU A 661 -22.77 30.93 52.52
C GLU A 661 -23.66 29.86 51.88
N ASP A 662 -24.70 29.43 52.59
CA ASP A 662 -25.77 28.60 52.02
C ASP A 662 -26.53 29.43 50.97
N SER A 663 -26.21 29.18 49.71
CA SER A 663 -26.93 29.69 48.54
C SER A 663 -27.21 28.50 47.61
N ASP A 664 -28.33 28.56 46.87
CA ASP A 664 -28.74 27.48 45.97
C ASP A 664 -27.72 27.34 44.84
N SER A 665 -26.76 26.43 45.01
CA SER A 665 -25.67 26.22 44.07
C SER A 665 -26.23 25.61 42.78
N SER A 666 -26.56 26.49 41.83
CA SER A 666 -26.96 26.14 40.47
C SER A 666 -25.98 25.14 39.90
N VAL A 667 -26.48 24.00 39.41
CA VAL A 667 -25.64 22.95 38.83
C VAL A 667 -24.85 23.55 37.68
N LYS A 668 -23.52 23.43 37.75
CA LYS A 668 -22.62 23.82 36.68
C LYS A 668 -22.55 22.75 35.61
N TYR A 669 -22.51 23.17 34.37
CA TYR A 669 -22.41 22.27 33.21
C TYR A 669 -21.27 22.70 32.30
N LYS A 670 -20.61 21.73 31.70
CA LYS A 670 -19.49 21.99 30.80
C LYS A 670 -19.51 21.13 29.55
N MET A 671 -18.98 21.70 28.49
CA MET A 671 -18.54 20.97 27.31
C MET A 671 -17.12 20.46 27.58
N GLN A 672 -16.87 19.19 27.27
CA GLN A 672 -15.57 18.55 27.47
C GLN A 672 -15.19 17.73 26.23
N SER A 673 -13.93 17.84 25.81
CA SER A 673 -13.33 16.98 24.78
C SER A 673 -13.09 15.58 25.38
N MET A 674 -13.69 14.54 24.79
CA MET A 674 -13.60 13.15 25.29
C MET A 674 -13.50 12.15 24.13
N GLN A 675 -12.79 11.04 24.31
CA GLN A 675 -12.67 10.00 23.29
C GLN A 675 -13.93 9.13 23.17
N TRP A 676 -14.43 8.89 21.96
CA TRP A 676 -15.54 7.95 21.74
C TRP A 676 -15.08 6.49 21.82
N GLY A 677 -15.79 5.68 22.61
CA GLY A 677 -15.40 4.33 23.01
C GLY A 677 -14.97 4.34 24.48
N LEU A 678 -15.87 3.96 25.39
CA LEU A 678 -15.67 4.14 26.83
C LEU A 678 -14.63 3.17 27.41
N ILE A 679 -13.71 3.71 28.19
CA ILE A 679 -12.63 2.98 28.89
C ILE A 679 -12.85 3.17 30.41
N PRO A 680 -13.25 2.13 31.15
CA PRO A 680 -13.53 2.23 32.58
C PRO A 680 -12.32 2.65 33.42
N PHE A 681 -12.55 3.37 34.53
CA PHE A 681 -11.48 3.92 35.39
C PHE A 681 -10.52 2.88 36.01
N TRP A 682 -10.93 1.62 36.10
CA TRP A 682 -10.08 0.52 36.56
C TRP A 682 -9.09 0.01 35.49
N THR A 683 -9.22 0.48 34.25
CA THR A 683 -8.32 0.12 33.14
C THR A 683 -6.96 0.79 33.35
N LYS A 684 -5.90 -0.03 33.51
CA LYS A 684 -4.55 0.43 33.87
C LYS A 684 -3.55 0.53 32.73
N ARG A 685 -3.92 0.09 31.53
CA ARG A 685 -3.10 0.08 30.31
C ARG A 685 -4.04 0.29 29.13
N ASP A 686 -3.53 0.81 28.02
CA ASP A 686 -4.38 0.98 26.84
C ASP A 686 -5.00 -0.36 26.39
N PRO A 687 -6.34 -0.47 26.31
CA PRO A 687 -7.02 -1.72 25.98
C PRO A 687 -7.07 -1.99 24.47
N GLY A 688 -6.57 -1.08 23.64
CA GLY A 688 -6.51 -1.19 22.19
C GLY A 688 -7.86 -0.97 21.48
N TYR A 689 -7.78 -0.70 20.18
CA TYR A 689 -8.94 -0.36 19.35
C TYR A 689 -10.01 -1.48 19.32
N ALA A 690 -9.59 -2.75 19.37
CA ALA A 690 -10.49 -3.92 19.37
C ALA A 690 -11.31 -4.08 20.67
N THR A 691 -10.93 -3.41 21.76
CA THR A 691 -11.72 -3.33 23.00
C THR A 691 -12.56 -2.05 23.00
N LEU A 692 -11.96 -0.92 22.63
CA LEU A 692 -12.61 0.40 22.53
C LEU A 692 -13.79 0.41 21.56
N SER A 693 -13.69 -0.29 20.43
CA SER A 693 -14.78 -0.47 19.45
C SER A 693 -16.00 -1.21 20.01
N LYS A 694 -15.85 -2.02 21.07
CA LYS A 694 -16.94 -2.73 21.74
C LYS A 694 -17.67 -1.87 22.77
N THR A 695 -17.15 -0.68 23.10
CA THR A 695 -17.70 0.24 24.11
C THR A 695 -18.12 1.59 23.53
N ILE A 696 -18.24 1.70 22.20
CA ILE A 696 -18.72 2.91 21.50
C ILE A 696 -20.19 3.20 21.81
N ASN A 697 -20.99 2.14 21.91
CA ASN A 697 -22.42 2.19 22.13
C ASN A 697 -22.83 1.25 23.26
N CYS A 698 -23.77 1.72 24.08
CA CYS A 698 -24.42 1.00 25.15
C CYS A 698 -25.88 0.77 24.76
N ARG A 699 -26.50 -0.32 25.22
CA ARG A 699 -27.93 -0.58 25.01
C ARG A 699 -28.70 -0.27 26.30
N ASP A 700 -29.83 0.42 26.16
CA ASP A 700 -30.80 0.71 27.22
C ASP A 700 -31.22 -0.53 28.04
N ASP A 701 -31.41 -1.67 27.37
CA ASP A 701 -31.65 -2.99 27.97
C ASP A 701 -30.58 -3.34 29.02
N SER A 702 -29.31 -3.09 28.70
CA SER A 702 -28.13 -3.40 29.51
C SER A 702 -27.96 -2.45 30.70
N LEU A 703 -28.65 -1.30 30.69
CA LEU A 703 -28.74 -0.38 31.83
C LEU A 703 -29.85 -0.76 32.81
N SER A 704 -30.86 -1.52 32.38
CA SER A 704 -31.93 -1.99 33.30
C SER A 704 -31.44 -3.04 34.32
N THR A 705 -30.42 -3.82 33.95
CA THR A 705 -29.92 -4.95 34.75
C THR A 705 -28.93 -4.50 35.85
N PRO A 706 -28.96 -5.09 37.06
CA PRO A 706 -27.94 -4.88 38.08
C PRO A 706 -26.59 -5.53 37.69
N GLY A 707 -25.48 -4.80 37.89
CA GLY A 707 -24.13 -5.24 37.50
C GLY A 707 -23.77 -4.90 36.05
N GLY A 708 -22.77 -5.61 35.50
CA GLY A 708 -22.21 -5.35 34.17
C GLY A 708 -21.25 -4.14 34.12
N MET A 709 -20.58 -3.95 32.98
CA MET A 709 -19.54 -2.92 32.80
C MET A 709 -20.03 -1.49 33.13
N TRP A 710 -21.29 -1.20 32.82
CA TRP A 710 -21.87 0.15 32.94
C TRP A 710 -22.33 0.53 34.35
N SER A 711 -22.29 -0.40 35.32
CA SER A 711 -22.94 -0.21 36.62
C SER A 711 -22.40 0.96 37.43
N THR A 712 -21.10 1.24 37.32
CA THR A 712 -20.43 2.36 38.00
C THR A 712 -20.64 3.71 37.31
N MET A 713 -20.95 3.73 36.01
CA MET A 713 -21.13 4.97 35.26
C MET A 713 -22.60 5.43 35.27
N LYS A 714 -23.56 4.52 35.13
CA LYS A 714 -25.00 4.87 35.04
C LYS A 714 -25.53 5.61 36.28
N ALA A 715 -24.95 5.35 37.45
CA ALA A 715 -25.29 5.97 38.73
C ALA A 715 -24.95 7.48 38.80
N GLY A 716 -23.78 7.90 38.30
CA GLY A 716 -23.25 9.25 38.54
C GLY A 716 -22.34 9.84 37.46
N LYS A 717 -22.19 9.18 36.30
CA LYS A 717 -21.36 9.60 35.14
C LYS A 717 -22.17 9.62 33.85
N ARG A 718 -23.34 10.25 33.90
CA ARG A 718 -24.21 10.53 32.75
C ARG A 718 -23.73 11.78 32.01
N CYS A 719 -23.93 11.80 30.70
CA CYS A 719 -23.63 12.94 29.83
C CYS A 719 -24.57 12.99 28.60
N ILE A 720 -24.41 14.05 27.81
CA ILE A 720 -24.96 14.23 26.47
C ILE A 720 -23.81 14.26 25.46
N VAL A 721 -23.89 13.48 24.40
CA VAL A 721 -22.99 13.55 23.25
C VAL A 721 -23.64 14.42 22.18
N VAL A 722 -22.91 15.42 21.69
CA VAL A 722 -23.46 16.43 20.77
C VAL A 722 -23.09 16.10 19.33
N ALA A 723 -24.07 16.11 18.43
CA ALA A 723 -23.88 15.90 16.99
C ALA A 723 -24.82 16.77 16.14
N GLN A 724 -24.53 16.92 14.85
CA GLN A 724 -25.46 17.48 13.86
C GLN A 724 -26.40 16.41 13.27
N GLY A 725 -26.07 15.13 13.46
CA GLY A 725 -26.76 13.96 12.94
C GLY A 725 -25.86 12.73 13.00
N PHE A 726 -26.42 11.55 12.75
CA PHE A 726 -25.70 10.27 12.72
C PHE A 726 -25.84 9.52 11.40
N TYR A 727 -24.98 8.54 11.16
CA TYR A 727 -25.03 7.70 9.97
C TYR A 727 -25.49 6.29 10.31
N GLU A 728 -26.33 5.73 9.44
CA GLU A 728 -26.68 4.32 9.47
C GLU A 728 -26.82 3.76 8.04
N TRP A 729 -26.54 2.47 7.84
CA TRP A 729 -26.41 1.86 6.51
C TRP A 729 -27.59 0.95 6.17
N LEU A 730 -28.33 1.31 5.11
CA LEU A 730 -29.37 0.46 4.53
C LEU A 730 -28.71 -0.75 3.85
N LYS A 731 -29.04 -1.95 4.32
CA LYS A 731 -28.44 -3.23 3.87
C LYS A 731 -29.31 -3.90 2.81
N ASN A 732 -28.94 -3.74 1.54
CA ASN A 732 -29.60 -4.38 0.40
C ASN A 732 -28.75 -5.55 -0.10
N GLY A 733 -28.84 -6.70 0.58
CA GLY A 733 -28.00 -7.86 0.31
C GLY A 733 -26.54 -7.56 0.62
N LYS A 734 -25.67 -7.57 -0.41
CA LYS A 734 -24.26 -7.20 -0.29
C LYS A 734 -24.00 -5.69 -0.30
N GLU A 735 -24.94 -4.86 -0.80
CA GLU A 735 -24.76 -3.41 -0.79
C GLU A 735 -25.16 -2.78 0.55
N LYS A 736 -24.29 -1.90 1.07
CA LYS A 736 -24.53 -1.06 2.26
C LYS A 736 -24.61 0.41 1.83
N THR A 737 -25.80 1.02 1.83
CA THR A 737 -25.98 2.43 1.40
C THR A 737 -26.09 3.36 2.62
N PRO A 738 -25.12 4.28 2.85
CA PRO A 738 -25.18 5.20 3.98
C PRO A 738 -26.33 6.19 3.85
N HIS A 739 -27.07 6.34 4.94
CA HIS A 739 -28.05 7.38 5.15
C HIS A 739 -27.59 8.27 6.30
N PHE A 740 -27.77 9.58 6.16
CA PHE A 740 -27.57 10.54 7.25
C PHE A 740 -28.92 10.86 7.88
N VAL A 741 -28.96 10.85 9.21
CA VAL A 741 -30.14 11.08 10.04
C VAL A 741 -29.90 12.30 10.93
N LYS A 742 -30.71 13.34 10.77
CA LYS A 742 -30.68 14.57 11.58
C LYS A 742 -32.08 14.95 12.06
N ARG A 743 -32.20 15.92 12.97
CA ARG A 743 -33.50 16.48 13.35
C ARG A 743 -34.07 17.32 12.21
N LYS A 744 -35.40 17.29 12.05
CA LYS A 744 -36.10 18.05 10.99
C LYS A 744 -36.26 19.54 11.33
N ASP A 745 -36.19 19.89 12.61
CA ASP A 745 -36.20 21.26 13.13
C ASP A 745 -34.84 21.99 12.98
N GLY A 746 -33.75 21.25 12.77
CA GLY A 746 -32.39 21.79 12.65
C GLY A 746 -31.65 21.98 13.98
N GLN A 747 -32.23 21.61 15.13
CA GLN A 747 -31.53 21.58 16.41
C GLN A 747 -30.44 20.48 16.43
N LEU A 748 -29.55 20.57 17.43
CA LEU A 748 -28.51 19.56 17.64
C LEU A 748 -29.09 18.23 18.13
N MET A 749 -28.44 17.14 17.72
CA MET A 749 -28.63 15.82 18.34
C MET A 749 -27.95 15.80 19.70
N CYS A 750 -28.76 15.77 20.76
CA CYS A 750 -28.33 15.53 22.13
C CYS A 750 -28.53 14.05 22.48
N PHE A 751 -27.55 13.20 22.16
CA PHE A 751 -27.62 11.78 22.48
C PHE A 751 -27.35 11.53 23.97
N ALA A 752 -28.18 10.77 24.65
CA ALA A 752 -27.89 10.32 26.01
C ALA A 752 -26.64 9.41 26.00
N GLY A 753 -25.70 9.65 26.92
CA GLY A 753 -24.44 8.92 26.99
C GLY A 753 -23.96 8.69 28.42
N LEU A 754 -22.95 7.82 28.56
CA LEU A 754 -22.18 7.65 29.78
C LEU A 754 -20.71 7.99 29.52
N TRP A 755 -20.00 8.47 30.53
CA TRP A 755 -18.57 8.77 30.46
C TRP A 755 -17.78 8.06 31.55
N ASP A 756 -16.47 7.91 31.34
CA ASP A 756 -15.53 7.56 32.40
C ASP A 756 -14.14 8.19 32.17
N CYS A 757 -13.31 8.19 33.21
CA CYS A 757 -11.98 8.78 33.27
C CYS A 757 -10.97 7.73 33.76
N ALA A 758 -10.14 7.23 32.85
CA ALA A 758 -9.08 6.28 33.15
C ALA A 758 -7.72 6.98 33.29
N GLN A 759 -6.84 6.40 34.11
CA GLN A 759 -5.44 6.80 34.19
C GLN A 759 -4.57 5.54 34.19
N TYR A 760 -3.73 5.43 33.16
CA TYR A 760 -2.85 4.29 32.94
C TYR A 760 -1.58 4.37 33.80
N GLU A 761 -0.89 3.25 33.96
CA GLU A 761 0.34 3.12 34.75
C GLU A 761 1.54 3.87 34.13
N ASP A 762 1.48 4.18 32.84
CA ASP A 762 2.53 4.76 31.99
C ASP A 762 2.20 6.18 31.48
N ALA A 763 1.02 6.72 31.79
CA ALA A 763 0.57 8.03 31.33
C ALA A 763 0.46 9.06 32.48
N GLN A 764 0.99 10.27 32.27
CA GLN A 764 0.80 11.37 33.22
C GLN A 764 -0.64 11.94 33.14
N ASP A 765 -1.22 11.97 31.95
CA ASP A 765 -2.55 12.52 31.69
C ASP A 765 -3.69 11.52 31.90
N LYS A 766 -4.88 12.07 32.17
CA LYS A 766 -6.13 11.32 32.33
C LYS A 766 -6.89 11.19 31.01
N ARG A 767 -7.34 9.98 30.70
CA ARG A 767 -8.12 9.64 29.49
C ARG A 767 -9.62 9.74 29.78
N TYR A 768 -10.26 10.85 29.39
CA TYR A 768 -11.72 10.96 29.42
C TYR A 768 -12.33 10.32 28.19
N THR A 769 -13.33 9.45 28.39
CA THR A 769 -13.92 8.61 27.35
C THR A 769 -15.44 8.50 27.52
N TYR A 770 -16.17 8.17 26.44
CA TYR A 770 -17.63 8.11 26.48
C TYR A 770 -18.24 7.03 25.56
N THR A 771 -19.49 6.68 25.85
CA THR A 771 -20.36 5.79 25.05
C THR A 771 -21.71 6.47 24.79
N ILE A 772 -22.31 6.23 23.63
CA ILE A 772 -23.69 6.67 23.31
C ILE A 772 -24.66 5.57 23.74
N ILE A 773 -25.82 5.92 24.29
CA ILE A 773 -26.88 4.97 24.62
C ILE A 773 -27.83 4.82 23.43
N THR A 774 -28.17 3.58 23.10
CA THR A 774 -29.14 3.19 22.09
C THR A 774 -30.40 2.59 22.72
N THR A 775 -31.50 2.71 22.00
CA THR A 775 -32.83 2.16 22.29
C THR A 775 -33.43 1.60 20.99
N ASP A 776 -34.68 1.15 20.98
CA ASP A 776 -35.35 0.61 19.80
C ASP A 776 -35.64 1.68 18.73
N SER A 777 -35.72 1.28 17.46
CA SER A 777 -36.02 2.21 16.36
C SER A 777 -37.44 2.77 16.48
N ASN A 778 -37.59 4.09 16.29
CA ASN A 778 -38.90 4.66 16.00
C ASN A 778 -39.37 4.26 14.57
N LYS A 779 -40.64 4.55 14.26
CA LYS A 779 -41.25 4.22 12.95
C LYS A 779 -40.56 4.86 11.75
N GLN A 780 -39.81 5.95 11.94
CA GLN A 780 -39.12 6.67 10.87
C GLN A 780 -37.82 5.97 10.46
N LEU A 781 -37.16 5.25 11.39
CA LEU A 781 -35.87 4.60 11.14
C LEU A 781 -35.95 3.07 11.03
N LYS A 782 -37.08 2.43 11.35
CA LYS A 782 -37.20 0.96 11.33
C LYS A 782 -36.98 0.30 9.95
N PHE A 783 -37.01 1.07 8.85
CA PHE A 783 -36.62 0.57 7.52
C PHE A 783 -35.08 0.46 7.34
N LEU A 784 -34.32 1.16 8.18
CA LEU A 784 -32.88 1.36 8.08
C LEU A 784 -32.12 0.49 9.10
N HIS A 785 -32.61 0.44 10.35
CA HIS A 785 -32.10 -0.43 11.42
C HIS A 785 -33.12 -0.50 12.57
N ASP A 786 -33.17 -1.61 13.32
CA ASP A 786 -34.12 -1.85 14.43
C ASP A 786 -33.86 -1.09 15.74
N ARG A 787 -32.89 -0.17 15.78
CA ARG A 787 -32.49 0.60 16.96
C ARG A 787 -32.48 2.11 16.63
N MET A 788 -32.27 2.98 17.63
CA MET A 788 -31.80 4.37 17.43
C MET A 788 -30.94 4.84 18.62
N PRO A 789 -30.05 5.83 18.47
CA PRO A 789 -29.52 6.57 19.61
C PRO A 789 -30.65 7.18 20.44
N VAL A 790 -30.54 7.17 21.76
CA VAL A 790 -31.49 7.87 22.64
C VAL A 790 -31.26 9.37 22.48
N ILE A 791 -32.15 10.05 21.75
CA ILE A 791 -32.12 11.51 21.56
C ILE A 791 -33.01 12.14 22.63
N LEU A 792 -32.46 13.05 23.42
CA LEU A 792 -33.23 13.90 24.33
C LEU A 792 -33.35 15.30 23.72
N ASP A 793 -34.49 15.97 23.91
CA ASP A 793 -34.67 17.32 23.39
C ASP A 793 -33.79 18.34 24.14
N PRO A 794 -33.14 19.29 23.44
CA PRO A 794 -32.44 20.40 24.06
C PRO A 794 -33.32 21.17 25.06
N GLY A 795 -32.73 21.64 26.16
CA GLY A 795 -33.44 22.37 27.23
C GLY A 795 -34.51 21.59 28.01
N SER A 796 -34.85 20.36 27.60
CA SER A 796 -36.00 19.61 28.14
C SER A 796 -35.86 19.23 29.63
N LYS A 797 -37.00 18.95 30.27
CA LYS A 797 -37.04 18.43 31.64
C LYS A 797 -36.38 17.05 31.72
N GLU A 798 -36.51 16.27 30.66
CA GLU A 798 -35.97 14.94 30.45
C GLU A 798 -34.43 15.01 30.41
N LEU A 799 -33.85 15.90 29.59
CA LEU A 799 -32.41 16.15 29.53
C LEU A 799 -31.87 16.68 30.88
N LYS A 800 -32.58 17.63 31.50
CA LYS A 800 -32.22 18.18 32.82
C LYS A 800 -32.29 17.10 33.92
N THR A 801 -33.24 16.16 33.84
CA THR A 801 -33.34 15.00 34.75
C THR A 801 -32.24 13.97 34.50
N TRP A 802 -31.85 13.76 33.24
CA TRP A 802 -30.74 12.89 32.86
C TRP A 802 -29.39 13.42 33.39
N LEU A 803 -29.13 14.72 33.27
CA LEU A 803 -27.87 15.33 33.72
C LEU A 803 -27.85 15.74 35.19
N ASP A 804 -28.98 15.77 35.89
CA ASP A 804 -29.08 16.18 37.30
C ASP A 804 -28.08 15.39 38.18
N PRO A 805 -27.03 16.05 38.72
CA PRO A 805 -26.02 15.39 39.52
C PRO A 805 -26.56 14.98 40.89
N LYS A 806 -27.68 15.55 41.37
CA LYS A 806 -28.29 15.19 42.67
C LYS A 806 -28.90 13.78 42.66
N ARG A 807 -29.04 13.15 41.48
CA ARG A 807 -29.55 11.78 41.27
C ARG A 807 -28.42 10.78 41.14
N HIS A 808 -28.00 10.21 42.27
CA HIS A 808 -26.85 9.30 42.39
C HIS A 808 -27.18 7.80 42.22
N GLU A 809 -28.46 7.45 42.02
CA GLU A 809 -28.93 6.06 41.91
C GLU A 809 -29.62 5.82 40.55
N TRP A 810 -29.59 4.58 40.06
CA TRP A 810 -30.31 4.20 38.85
C TRP A 810 -31.79 3.96 39.16
N SER A 811 -32.63 4.97 38.93
CA SER A 811 -34.07 4.91 39.17
C SER A 811 -34.84 4.44 37.94
N LYS A 812 -36.09 3.97 38.14
CA LYS A 812 -37.01 3.70 37.03
C LYS A 812 -37.23 4.95 36.17
N GLU A 813 -37.32 6.13 36.79
CA GLU A 813 -37.46 7.41 36.09
C GLU A 813 -36.32 7.66 35.09
N LEU A 814 -35.07 7.34 35.43
CA LEU A 814 -33.93 7.43 34.50
C LEU A 814 -33.98 6.37 33.39
N GLN A 815 -34.48 5.16 33.68
CA GLN A 815 -34.67 4.12 32.66
C GLN A 815 -35.81 4.48 31.68
N ASP A 816 -36.90 5.07 32.18
CA ASP A 816 -38.07 5.49 31.39
C ASP A 816 -37.74 6.66 30.42
N LEU A 817 -36.61 7.36 30.60
CA LEU A 817 -36.07 8.33 29.63
C LEU A 817 -35.42 7.68 28.41
N LEU A 818 -34.98 6.42 28.50
CA LEU A 818 -34.27 5.71 27.43
C LEU A 818 -35.27 5.10 26.44
N LYS A 819 -36.07 5.97 25.80
CA LYS A 819 -37.12 5.63 24.84
C LYS A 819 -36.77 6.06 23.41
N PRO A 820 -37.37 5.45 22.38
CA PRO A 820 -37.23 5.92 21.00
C PRO A 820 -37.69 7.37 20.85
N PHE A 821 -36.96 8.17 20.08
CA PHE A 821 -37.30 9.58 19.85
C PHE A 821 -38.63 9.71 19.11
N ASP A 822 -39.53 10.54 19.63
CA ASP A 822 -40.90 10.74 19.15
C ASP A 822 -41.07 11.99 18.27
N GLY A 823 -40.06 12.86 18.19
CA GLY A 823 -40.02 13.99 17.26
C GLY A 823 -39.67 13.63 15.81
N GLU A 824 -39.73 14.61 14.92
CA GLU A 824 -39.53 14.45 13.48
C GLU A 824 -38.04 14.42 13.08
N LEU A 825 -37.66 13.43 12.29
CA LEU A 825 -36.31 13.26 11.74
C LEU A 825 -36.30 13.45 10.22
N GLU A 826 -35.18 13.94 9.70
CA GLU A 826 -34.88 13.87 8.27
C GLU A 826 -33.83 12.77 8.06
N CYS A 827 -34.12 11.84 7.15
CA CYS A 827 -33.26 10.69 6.83
C CYS A 827 -33.12 10.58 5.30
N TYR A 828 -31.90 10.63 4.79
CA TYR A 828 -31.63 10.60 3.35
C TYR A 828 -30.31 9.91 3.01
N ALA A 829 -30.26 9.29 1.82
CA ALA A 829 -29.04 8.70 1.29
C ALA A 829 -27.97 9.78 1.02
N VAL A 830 -26.73 9.49 1.40
CA VAL A 830 -25.56 10.36 1.28
C VAL A 830 -24.44 9.67 0.49
N ASN A 831 -23.34 10.39 0.22
CA ASN A 831 -22.23 9.89 -0.57
C ASN A 831 -21.64 8.58 0.03
N LYS A 832 -21.53 7.51 -0.78
CA LYS A 832 -20.98 6.20 -0.36
C LYS A 832 -19.56 6.32 0.25
N GLU A 833 -18.78 7.34 -0.14
CA GLU A 833 -17.44 7.62 0.39
C GLU A 833 -17.39 7.92 1.90
N VAL A 834 -18.50 8.26 2.56
CA VAL A 834 -18.54 8.36 4.03
C VAL A 834 -18.28 7.00 4.71
N GLY A 835 -18.41 5.89 3.98
CA GLY A 835 -18.09 4.54 4.45
C GLY A 835 -16.60 4.28 4.71
N LYS A 836 -15.67 5.02 4.10
CA LYS A 836 -14.23 4.87 4.36
C LYS A 836 -13.83 5.66 5.62
N VAL A 837 -12.91 5.14 6.42
CA VAL A 837 -12.40 5.85 7.62
C VAL A 837 -11.37 6.90 7.18
N GLY A 838 -11.33 8.06 7.84
CA GLY A 838 -10.40 9.15 7.51
C GLY A 838 -10.95 10.17 6.51
N ASN A 839 -11.67 9.73 5.48
CA ASN A 839 -12.43 10.58 4.56
C ASN A 839 -13.25 11.65 5.31
N ASN A 840 -13.17 12.93 4.92
CA ASN A 840 -13.92 14.02 5.57
C ASN A 840 -14.39 15.04 4.51
N SER A 841 -15.71 15.24 4.36
CA SER A 841 -16.26 16.14 3.34
C SER A 841 -17.61 16.72 3.75
N PRO A 842 -17.89 18.02 3.52
CA PRO A 842 -19.23 18.59 3.69
C PRO A 842 -20.31 17.87 2.86
N SER A 843 -19.93 17.22 1.75
CA SER A 843 -20.86 16.43 0.93
C SER A 843 -21.49 15.24 1.65
N PHE A 844 -20.93 14.80 2.78
CA PHE A 844 -21.41 13.63 3.51
C PHE A 844 -22.70 13.88 4.31
N ILE A 845 -23.00 15.14 4.66
CA ILE A 845 -24.27 15.52 5.30
C ILE A 845 -25.31 16.07 4.31
N ILE A 846 -24.99 16.11 3.01
CA ILE A 846 -25.85 16.63 1.94
C ILE A 846 -26.53 15.45 1.21
N PRO A 847 -27.85 15.48 0.96
CA PRO A 847 -28.53 14.40 0.24
C PRO A 847 -27.96 14.21 -1.18
N VAL A 848 -27.75 12.96 -1.62
CA VAL A 848 -27.21 12.67 -2.97
C VAL A 848 -28.04 13.34 -4.07
N ALA A 849 -29.37 13.37 -3.92
CA ALA A 849 -30.31 13.94 -4.88
C ALA A 849 -30.50 15.47 -4.77
N SER A 850 -29.80 16.16 -3.86
CA SER A 850 -29.96 17.62 -3.67
C SER A 850 -29.30 18.43 -4.80
N LYS A 851 -29.75 19.67 -5.00
CA LYS A 851 -29.09 20.62 -5.92
C LYS A 851 -27.78 21.19 -5.35
N GLU A 852 -27.51 21.00 -4.06
CA GLU A 852 -26.28 21.44 -3.39
C GLU A 852 -25.13 20.44 -3.60
N ASN A 853 -25.45 19.17 -3.86
CA ASN A 853 -24.49 18.18 -4.30
C ASN A 853 -23.97 18.53 -5.71
N LYS A 854 -22.71 18.99 -5.79
CA LYS A 854 -22.05 19.34 -7.07
C LYS A 854 -21.89 18.15 -8.03
N HIS A 855 -22.00 16.92 -7.55
CA HIS A 855 -21.94 15.69 -8.35
C HIS A 855 -23.34 15.17 -8.76
N ASN A 856 -24.43 15.83 -8.38
CA ASN A 856 -25.77 15.43 -8.80
C ASN A 856 -25.94 15.61 -10.32
N ILE A 857 -26.30 14.54 -11.03
CA ILE A 857 -26.48 14.52 -12.48
C ILE A 857 -27.51 15.57 -12.96
N ALA A 858 -28.51 15.91 -12.14
CA ALA A 858 -29.48 16.96 -12.45
C ALA A 858 -28.84 18.36 -12.57
N ASN A 859 -27.74 18.63 -11.85
CA ASN A 859 -26.99 19.88 -11.95
C ASN A 859 -26.17 19.97 -13.25
N PHE A 860 -25.69 18.83 -13.76
CA PHE A 860 -25.05 18.77 -15.08
C PHE A 860 -26.05 19.13 -16.20
N PHE A 861 -27.26 18.57 -16.16
CA PHE A 861 -28.31 18.89 -17.13
C PHE A 861 -28.83 20.34 -17.01
N ALA A 862 -28.93 20.89 -15.78
CA ALA A 862 -29.31 22.29 -15.58
C ALA A 862 -28.28 23.28 -16.20
N ASN A 863 -26.98 23.00 -16.05
CA ASN A 863 -25.92 23.82 -16.65
C ASN A 863 -25.87 23.70 -18.18
N ALA A 864 -26.20 22.54 -18.75
CA ALA A 864 -26.39 22.39 -20.20
C ALA A 864 -27.54 23.29 -20.72
N SER A 865 -28.68 23.29 -20.00
CA SER A 865 -29.85 24.11 -20.34
C SER A 865 -29.56 25.61 -20.29
N ALA A 866 -28.73 26.06 -19.34
CA ALA A 866 -28.31 27.46 -19.24
C ALA A 866 -27.47 27.91 -20.46
N LYS A 867 -26.64 27.02 -21.03
CA LYS A 867 -25.80 27.31 -22.20
C LYS A 867 -26.55 27.45 -23.52
N GLN A 868 -27.80 26.97 -23.63
CA GLN A 868 -28.62 27.13 -24.84
C GLN A 868 -29.41 28.44 -24.90
N LYS A 869 -29.72 29.07 -23.76
CA LYS A 869 -30.60 30.27 -23.72
C LYS A 869 -29.95 31.60 -24.16
N SER A 870 -28.70 31.59 -24.62
CA SER A 870 -28.01 32.78 -25.14
C SER A 870 -27.94 32.85 -26.69
N LYS A 871 -28.55 31.89 -27.40
CA LYS A 871 -28.47 31.79 -28.87
C LYS A 871 -29.79 31.54 -29.60
N GLU A 872 -30.93 32.04 -29.10
CA GLU A 872 -32.07 32.33 -29.99
C GLU A 872 -33.01 33.39 -29.39
N ALA A 873 -33.19 34.51 -30.12
CA ALA A 873 -33.99 35.65 -29.67
C ALA A 873 -34.56 36.47 -30.85
N THR A 874 -35.27 35.83 -31.78
CA THR A 874 -36.08 36.59 -32.77
C THR A 874 -37.43 35.95 -33.10
N LYS A 875 -38.52 36.64 -32.71
CA LYS A 875 -39.88 36.67 -33.29
C LYS A 875 -40.91 35.53 -33.08
N LEU A 876 -42.10 36.01 -32.70
CA LEU A 876 -43.48 35.55 -33.04
C LEU A 876 -44.14 34.44 -32.21
N GLU A 877 -44.81 34.88 -31.13
CA GLU A 877 -46.12 34.39 -30.63
C GLU A 877 -47.25 34.60 -31.68
N PRO A 878 -48.51 34.08 -31.49
CA PRO A 878 -49.14 33.49 -30.28
C PRO A 878 -49.75 32.07 -30.52
N THR A 879 -50.63 31.43 -29.70
CA THR A 879 -51.65 31.89 -28.72
C THR A 879 -52.14 30.74 -27.78
N ILE A 880 -52.55 31.09 -26.55
CA ILE A 880 -53.67 30.52 -25.73
C ILE A 880 -53.64 29.06 -25.18
N GLU A 881 -53.55 28.96 -23.84
CA GLU A 881 -54.37 28.18 -22.85
C GLU A 881 -54.57 26.63 -22.99
N THR A 882 -54.92 25.82 -21.96
CA THR A 882 -55.40 26.09 -20.57
C THR A 882 -55.04 24.94 -19.58
N LYS A 883 -54.85 25.30 -18.29
CA LYS A 883 -55.28 24.63 -17.02
C LYS A 883 -55.30 23.08 -16.77
N GLU A 884 -54.85 22.78 -15.55
CA GLU A 884 -55.44 21.89 -14.50
C GLU A 884 -55.16 20.35 -14.42
N GLU A 885 -54.45 20.03 -13.33
CA GLU A 885 -54.51 18.90 -12.36
C GLU A 885 -55.91 18.29 -12.06
N PRO A 886 -56.09 17.22 -11.21
CA PRO A 886 -55.11 16.38 -10.45
C PRO A 886 -55.43 14.85 -10.29
N LYS A 887 -54.63 14.18 -9.42
CA LYS A 887 -55.01 13.18 -8.36
C LYS A 887 -55.19 11.65 -8.65
N GLU A 888 -54.56 10.85 -7.75
CA GLU A 888 -55.05 9.65 -7.00
C GLU A 888 -55.70 8.43 -7.73
N SER A 889 -55.55 7.15 -7.32
CA SER A 889 -54.93 6.53 -6.11
C SER A 889 -54.79 4.97 -6.16
N GLN A 890 -53.94 4.43 -5.25
CA GLN A 890 -54.01 3.13 -4.50
C GLN A 890 -53.93 1.70 -5.13
N VAL A 891 -52.93 0.93 -4.62
CA VAL A 891 -52.98 -0.42 -3.97
C VAL A 891 -53.48 -1.69 -4.72
N GLY A 892 -52.75 -2.84 -4.60
CA GLY A 892 -53.34 -4.18 -4.94
C GLY A 892 -52.46 -5.47 -5.05
N GLN A 893 -51.74 -5.88 -3.99
CA GLN A 893 -51.23 -7.25 -3.66
C GLN A 893 -51.21 -8.46 -4.67
N SER A 894 -49.98 -8.92 -4.98
CA SER A 894 -49.40 -10.30 -4.88
C SER A 894 -50.12 -11.63 -5.30
N GLN A 895 -49.44 -12.38 -6.21
CA GLN A 895 -49.22 -13.86 -6.26
C GLN A 895 -50.44 -14.83 -6.48
N PRO A 896 -50.24 -16.15 -6.76
CA PRO A 896 -49.01 -16.95 -6.91
C PRO A 896 -48.85 -17.71 -8.27
N VAL A 897 -47.83 -18.57 -8.38
CA VAL A 897 -47.57 -19.51 -9.51
C VAL A 897 -47.75 -20.97 -9.03
N PRO A 898 -48.28 -21.93 -9.83
CA PRO A 898 -48.47 -23.33 -9.42
C PRO A 898 -47.22 -24.24 -9.54
N GLU A 899 -47.25 -25.38 -8.84
CA GLU A 899 -46.18 -26.38 -8.68
C GLU A 899 -46.70 -27.81 -8.89
N PHE A 900 -45.91 -28.73 -9.49
CA PHE A 900 -45.94 -30.20 -9.33
C PHE A 900 -44.55 -30.75 -9.80
N ILE A 901 -43.74 -31.58 -9.11
CA ILE A 901 -43.91 -32.80 -8.27
C ILE A 901 -44.24 -34.06 -9.10
N ALA A 902 -43.61 -35.24 -8.99
CA ALA A 902 -42.32 -35.75 -8.43
C ALA A 902 -42.12 -37.22 -9.00
N LYS A 903 -41.46 -38.28 -8.44
CA LYS A 903 -40.75 -38.61 -7.18
C LYS A 903 -40.00 -39.98 -7.35
N ALA A 904 -39.20 -40.39 -6.34
CA ALA A 904 -38.83 -41.78 -5.95
C ALA A 904 -37.81 -42.57 -6.82
N ALA A 905 -37.00 -43.51 -6.28
CA ALA A 905 -36.63 -43.87 -4.89
C ALA A 905 -35.35 -44.76 -4.83
N ASP A 906 -34.91 -45.11 -3.62
CA ASP A 906 -33.67 -45.80 -3.21
C ASP A 906 -33.63 -47.32 -3.45
N VAL A 907 -32.42 -47.94 -3.39
CA VAL A 907 -32.11 -49.28 -2.81
C VAL A 907 -30.60 -49.38 -2.47
N GLU A 908 -30.25 -50.14 -1.41
CA GLU A 908 -28.89 -50.43 -0.91
C GLU A 908 -28.20 -51.62 -1.62
N GLY A 909 -26.89 -51.86 -1.40
CA GLY A 909 -26.28 -53.17 -1.73
C GLY A 909 -24.75 -53.24 -1.81
N SER A 910 -24.12 -53.86 -0.82
CA SER A 910 -22.67 -54.14 -0.73
C SER A 910 -22.23 -55.44 -1.44
N GLN A 911 -20.95 -55.56 -1.84
CA GLN A 911 -20.05 -56.64 -1.37
C GLN A 911 -18.56 -56.50 -1.83
N GLU A 912 -17.71 -57.37 -1.28
CA GLU A 912 -16.23 -57.40 -1.38
C GLU A 912 -15.70 -58.27 -2.55
N VAL A 913 -14.39 -58.19 -2.85
CA VAL A 913 -13.39 -59.30 -2.70
C VAL A 913 -12.05 -58.98 -3.40
N ALA A 914 -10.96 -59.54 -2.87
CA ALA A 914 -9.55 -59.28 -3.17
C ALA A 914 -9.04 -59.58 -4.61
N GLY A 915 -8.21 -58.67 -5.15
CA GLY A 915 -6.73 -58.75 -5.12
C GLY A 915 -5.98 -59.79 -5.98
N LEU A 916 -4.85 -59.37 -6.56
CA LEU A 916 -3.79 -60.24 -7.10
C LEU A 916 -2.39 -59.57 -7.08
N LYS A 917 -1.35 -60.35 -6.75
CA LYS A 917 0.07 -60.10 -7.09
C LYS A 917 0.33 -60.64 -8.52
N ARG A 918 1.47 -60.50 -9.22
CA ARG A 918 2.89 -60.14 -8.94
C ARG A 918 3.41 -59.52 -10.28
N GLU A 919 4.68 -59.30 -10.63
CA GLU A 919 5.99 -59.83 -10.23
C GLU A 919 7.10 -58.84 -10.68
N ALA A 920 8.36 -59.08 -10.31
CA ALA A 920 9.53 -58.32 -10.75
C ALA A 920 10.69 -59.27 -11.11
N PRO A 921 11.73 -58.83 -11.85
CA PRO A 921 12.99 -59.55 -11.99
C PRO A 921 14.04 -59.14 -10.95
N ASP A 922 14.60 -60.14 -10.29
CA ASP A 922 15.86 -60.16 -9.53
C ASP A 922 17.11 -59.97 -10.46
N ALA A 923 18.37 -59.81 -10.02
CA ALA A 923 18.99 -59.76 -8.68
C ALA A 923 20.43 -59.19 -8.76
N GLY A 924 21.03 -58.88 -7.61
CA GLY A 924 22.47 -59.13 -7.32
C GLY A 924 23.44 -57.95 -7.55
N GLU A 925 24.50 -57.80 -6.75
CA GLU A 925 24.96 -58.52 -5.54
C GLU A 925 25.57 -57.55 -4.51
N ASP A 926 25.62 -57.97 -3.24
CA ASP A 926 26.13 -57.19 -2.10
C ASP A 926 27.67 -57.16 -2.00
N LEU A 927 28.22 -56.15 -1.31
CA LEU A 927 29.40 -56.30 -0.44
C LEU A 927 29.31 -55.35 0.77
N GLU A 928 29.55 -55.89 1.97
CA GLU A 928 29.64 -55.17 3.25
C GLU A 928 31.08 -54.69 3.53
N GLU A 929 31.27 -53.63 4.33
CA GLU A 929 32.26 -53.60 5.43
C GLU A 929 32.17 -52.34 6.33
N GLU A 930 32.24 -52.55 7.65
CA GLU A 930 32.72 -51.59 8.69
C GLU A 930 33.66 -52.36 9.66
N PRO A 931 34.29 -51.74 10.69
CA PRO A 931 35.43 -50.82 10.62
C PRO A 931 36.63 -51.34 11.48
N PRO A 932 37.84 -50.72 11.48
CA PRO A 932 38.23 -49.97 12.71
C PRO A 932 39.33 -48.86 12.60
N ARG A 933 39.02 -47.70 13.23
CA ARG A 933 39.84 -46.85 14.15
C ARG A 933 41.41 -46.88 14.22
N LYS A 934 41.97 -45.65 14.43
CA LYS A 934 43.31 -45.24 15.00
C LYS A 934 44.51 -45.24 14.02
N THR A 935 45.53 -44.36 14.03
CA THR A 935 45.99 -43.16 14.83
C THR A 935 47.18 -42.46 14.09
N SER A 936 47.74 -41.25 14.35
CA SER A 936 47.49 -40.08 15.23
C SER A 936 48.46 -38.89 14.90
N ARG A 937 48.31 -37.76 15.63
CA ARG A 937 49.31 -36.72 16.03
C ARG A 937 49.70 -35.54 15.08
N VAL A 938 49.37 -34.33 15.59
CA VAL A 938 50.24 -33.13 15.78
C VAL A 938 50.54 -32.18 14.59
N SER A 939 50.48 -30.87 14.90
CA SER A 939 50.71 -29.69 14.03
C SER A 939 52.20 -29.38 13.75
N PRO A 940 52.50 -28.38 12.89
CA PRO A 940 53.20 -27.19 13.42
C PRO A 940 52.74 -25.82 12.85
N VAL A 941 53.47 -24.76 13.24
CA VAL A 941 53.06 -23.33 13.30
C VAL A 941 53.59 -22.46 12.13
N LYS A 942 52.83 -21.37 11.86
CA LYS A 942 53.09 -20.13 11.08
C LYS A 942 54.53 -19.73 10.70
N GLY A 943 54.66 -19.14 9.49
CA GLY A 943 55.60 -18.06 9.14
C GLY A 943 55.83 -17.94 7.63
N ARG A 944 56.31 -16.83 7.02
CA ARG A 944 56.46 -15.39 7.41
C ARG A 944 57.09 -14.63 6.22
N GLN A 945 56.54 -13.50 5.72
CA GLN A 945 57.31 -12.46 4.99
C GLN A 945 56.54 -11.12 4.78
N SER A 946 57.18 -10.10 4.18
CA SER A 946 56.86 -8.68 4.42
C SER A 946 57.17 -7.70 3.26
N ARG A 947 56.54 -6.51 3.33
CA ARG A 947 56.63 -5.33 2.43
C ARG A 947 58.04 -4.84 2.05
N ILE A 948 58.17 -4.21 0.86
CA ILE A 948 59.03 -3.04 0.56
C ILE A 948 58.23 -2.06 -0.35
N ASN A 949 58.55 -0.74 -0.33
CA ASN A 949 57.87 0.35 -1.06
C ASN A 949 58.50 0.66 -2.45
N PRO A 950 57.96 1.65 -3.19
CA PRO A 950 58.76 2.88 -3.41
C PRO A 950 57.94 4.20 -3.34
N THR A 951 58.20 5.09 -2.36
CA THR A 951 58.91 6.41 -2.48
C THR A 951 58.02 7.64 -2.77
N SER A 952 58.55 8.85 -2.54
CA SER A 952 57.74 10.04 -2.17
C SER A 952 58.24 11.38 -2.73
N ASN A 953 57.33 12.36 -2.91
CA ASN A 953 57.55 13.81 -2.85
C ASN A 953 56.20 14.53 -2.59
N GLY A 954 56.10 15.69 -1.91
CA GLY A 954 57.17 16.40 -1.20
C GLY A 954 56.93 17.87 -0.79
N SER A 955 55.75 18.31 -0.31
CA SER A 955 55.55 19.73 0.07
C SER A 955 54.58 20.03 1.24
N LYS A 956 55.16 20.52 2.35
CA LYS A 956 54.66 21.38 3.44
C LYS A 956 53.14 21.69 3.55
N SER A 957 52.55 21.34 4.70
CA SER A 957 51.29 21.91 5.22
C SER A 957 51.51 23.27 5.91
N PRO A 958 50.52 24.18 5.90
CA PRO A 958 50.32 25.20 6.94
C PRO A 958 49.44 24.67 8.07
N VAL A 959 49.70 25.06 9.33
CA VAL A 959 48.89 24.66 10.49
C VAL A 959 47.81 25.71 10.79
N LYS A 960 46.54 25.28 10.78
CA LYS A 960 45.32 25.89 11.34
C LYS A 960 44.20 24.84 11.30
N SER A 961 43.21 24.78 12.17
CA SER A 961 43.06 25.27 13.56
C SER A 961 41.77 24.64 14.11
N LYS A 962 41.72 24.19 15.38
CA LYS A 962 40.47 23.62 15.94
C LYS A 962 39.34 24.67 15.92
N GLN A 963 38.26 24.38 15.22
CA GLN A 963 36.92 24.92 15.46
C GLN A 963 35.92 23.75 15.50
N GLY A 964 35.05 23.73 16.51
CA GLY A 964 33.96 22.76 16.60
C GLY A 964 32.69 23.30 15.95
N GLY A 965 31.88 22.44 15.34
CA GLY A 965 30.68 22.83 14.59
C GLY A 965 29.49 21.85 14.67
N THR A 966 29.58 20.78 15.44
CA THR A 966 28.59 19.69 15.50
C THR A 966 27.42 19.98 16.45
N GLN A 967 26.61 21.00 16.13
CA GLN A 967 25.38 21.33 16.90
C GLN A 967 24.12 21.63 16.06
N LYS A 968 24.17 21.57 14.72
CA LYS A 968 22.96 21.73 13.88
C LYS A 968 22.21 20.43 13.62
N ILE A 969 22.92 19.36 13.22
CA ILE A 969 22.31 18.07 12.80
C ILE A 969 21.43 17.46 13.91
N THR A 970 21.81 17.59 15.18
CA THR A 970 21.03 17.09 16.33
C THR A 970 19.66 17.75 16.48
N ARG A 971 19.41 18.94 15.91
CA ARG A 971 18.06 19.55 15.90
C ARG A 971 17.18 19.04 14.77
N PHE A 972 17.77 18.57 13.66
CA PHE A 972 17.01 18.09 12.50
C PHE A 972 16.28 16.78 12.81
N PHE A 973 16.93 15.86 13.54
CA PHE A 973 16.35 14.55 13.89
C PHE A 973 15.67 14.48 15.27
N ALA A 974 15.88 15.44 16.17
CA ALA A 974 15.28 15.41 17.52
C ALA A 974 13.80 15.86 17.56
N ASN A 975 13.37 16.72 16.64
CA ASN A 975 12.02 17.33 16.65
C ASN A 975 10.90 16.41 16.16
N SER A 976 11.12 15.09 16.12
CA SER A 976 10.14 14.07 15.74
C SER A 976 10.13 12.89 16.73
N SER A 977 10.34 13.19 18.01
CA SER A 977 10.47 12.21 19.11
C SER A 977 9.13 11.56 19.47
#